data_AF-A0A947XEV5-F1
#
_entry.id   AF-A0A947XEV5-F1
#
_cell.length_a   1.000
_cell.length_b   1.000
_cell.length_c   1.000
_cell.angle_alpha   90.00
_cell.angle_beta   90.00
_cell.angle_gamma   90.00
#
_symmetry.space_group_name_H-M   'P 1'
#
loop_
_entity.id
_entity.type
_entity.pdbx_description
1 polymer ?
#
loop_
_entity_poly.entity_id
_entity_poly.type
_entity_poly.pdbx_seq_one_letter_code
_entity_poly.pdbx_strand_id
1 'polypeptide(L)'
;MNRVYLALGALLFAGSVFAQLPSGKPGFGSNPGFSEESNQQATGGLNNLNAESLRRLNARQGMVSNAQVNAEAQPGSPAGAETPKALPDRALSPFQRLVFENTGKLLYPFGSSALQKEFSVGAEANMPVSADYEISAGDQILVRVWGAIDVNHTAIVDRDGQLTIPTVGTFPVAGVRARNLDQFLMAEIGKYYKNFNLSATLGKLSGVNIYVAGQALAPGLHTVSSTSTLASVVFSVAQPGMNGSFRNVQLKRGGETVATFDLYDLLRKGELNGDRKLRAGDVVFVGQVGARVALNIESPAAAIFELKPGENLNDILEIAGVDRTLLRQDTVLIEGFNVANPKAPRAVEQLSYSRALNQATLQDGDIVTLFQARLEFANAVTLKGNVAAAARYPYFEGMRIADLVPNTDALIQDSYFKKKGALVQFNKADARKAVTDPKLQSQLGLDDTKLFSKADEGEKGEQKIEVLEDTITNLLSQINWDYAVIERLDRKELQTTLIPFNLRKAMAGDPSQNLLLQAGDVVTIFSANDADIPKSRTTALIKVTGEVKAPGYYQIAPGETLRDAVVKAGGLAENAFLFGAKLSRRSIVAEQEIQKQKALDQAERMLVSSQSSKSASALNAADAANAQKQAETQRAYLQRLREIKPDGRVVLDIKPDATTIAEMPPLELVDGDVVSIPAVPGQIAVFGSVYSQGAYAFEPGNTVFDYLGMAGGATKGSDKGSIFVIRANGKVDSAQQGWVPFVSGLYGKRALPGDAIYVPEDFERVSLTKTLLDYSQILFQIGLGAASVNAIKD
;
A
#
# COMPACT_ATOMS: atom_id res chain seq x y z
N MET A 1 22.36 -84.44 6.02
CA MET A 1 23.76 -84.84 6.29
C MET A 1 24.65 -83.63 6.00
N ASN A 2 25.65 -83.34 6.83
CA ASN A 2 26.68 -82.26 6.73
C ASN A 2 26.13 -80.80 6.61
N ARG A 3 26.57 -79.79 7.38
CA ARG A 3 27.93 -79.27 7.74
C ARG A 3 28.63 -78.64 6.51
N VAL A 4 29.21 -77.42 6.55
CA VAL A 4 29.89 -76.68 7.64
C VAL A 4 29.61 -75.14 7.60
N TYR A 5 29.76 -74.51 8.79
CA TYR A 5 29.97 -73.10 9.20
C TYR A 5 30.87 -72.17 8.31
N LEU A 6 31.15 -70.86 8.58
CA LEU A 6 31.09 -70.05 9.83
C LEU A 6 30.99 -68.51 9.63
N ALA A 7 30.13 -67.85 10.45
CA ALA A 7 30.06 -66.49 11.08
C ALA A 7 31.01 -65.28 10.69
N LEU A 8 30.89 -64.02 11.20
CA LEU A 8 30.07 -63.40 12.28
C LEU A 8 29.98 -61.83 12.17
N GLY A 9 28.82 -61.21 12.49
CA GLY A 9 28.64 -59.77 12.85
C GLY A 9 28.79 -58.72 11.72
N ALA A 10 28.45 -57.41 11.84
CA ALA A 10 27.63 -56.59 12.78
C ALA A 10 27.55 -55.13 12.18
N LEU A 11 26.64 -54.17 12.48
CA LEU A 11 25.45 -54.07 13.33
C LEU A 11 24.47 -52.94 12.81
N LEU A 12 23.18 -53.06 13.14
CA LEU A 12 22.05 -52.09 13.18
C LEU A 12 22.08 -50.67 12.53
N PHE A 13 21.06 -50.41 11.70
CA PHE A 13 20.28 -49.16 11.65
C PHE A 13 18.91 -49.38 12.35
N ALA A 14 18.25 -48.34 12.86
CA ALA A 14 16.89 -48.43 13.43
C ALA A 14 16.08 -47.13 13.34
N GLY A 15 14.76 -47.23 13.29
CA GLY A 15 13.78 -46.14 13.30
C GLY A 15 12.34 -46.67 13.29
N SER A 16 11.34 -45.77 13.25
CA SER A 16 9.88 -46.04 13.34
C SER A 16 9.38 -46.33 14.78
N VAL A 17 8.17 -46.03 15.25
CA VAL A 17 7.04 -45.08 14.98
C VAL A 17 5.78 -45.71 15.65
N PHE A 18 4.88 -44.86 16.17
CA PHE A 18 3.47 -45.14 16.55
C PHE A 18 3.06 -45.85 17.89
N ALA A 19 2.07 -45.23 18.55
CA ALA A 19 0.77 -45.79 19.00
C ALA A 19 0.39 -45.96 20.51
N GLN A 20 -0.60 -45.14 20.92
CA GLN A 20 -1.90 -45.50 21.55
C GLN A 20 -2.10 -45.75 23.08
N LEU A 21 -2.91 -44.83 23.64
CA LEU A 21 -4.14 -45.05 24.47
C LEU A 21 -4.02 -45.34 26.00
N PRO A 22 -5.09 -45.05 26.80
CA PRO A 22 -4.90 -44.37 28.10
C PRO A 22 -5.70 -44.90 29.31
N SER A 23 -5.43 -44.35 30.51
CA SER A 23 -6.34 -44.35 31.66
C SER A 23 -5.92 -43.35 32.76
N GLY A 24 -6.87 -42.72 33.48
CA GLY A 24 -6.60 -42.11 34.80
C GLY A 24 -7.01 -40.64 35.01
N LYS A 25 -8.05 -40.43 35.83
CA LYS A 25 -8.37 -39.20 36.60
C LYS A 25 -8.49 -39.62 38.09
N PRO A 26 -8.72 -38.72 39.06
CA PRO A 26 -8.02 -37.47 39.41
C PRO A 26 -7.56 -37.51 40.91
N GLY A 27 -7.02 -36.42 41.48
CA GLY A 27 -6.87 -36.36 42.95
C GLY A 27 -6.20 -35.10 43.52
N PHE A 28 -6.84 -34.49 44.54
CA PHE A 28 -6.26 -33.47 45.42
C PHE A 28 -5.27 -34.09 46.42
N GLY A 29 -4.30 -33.32 46.93
CA GLY A 29 -3.46 -33.73 48.07
C GLY A 29 -2.52 -32.63 48.54
N SER A 30 -2.60 -32.23 49.81
CA SER A 30 -1.85 -31.12 50.40
C SER A 30 -0.50 -31.54 51.03
N ASN A 31 0.38 -30.53 51.15
CA ASN A 31 1.46 -30.35 52.14
C ASN A 31 1.06 -30.78 53.58
N PRO A 32 1.97 -30.89 54.60
CA PRO A 32 3.42 -30.55 54.59
C PRO A 32 4.36 -31.48 55.42
N GLY A 33 5.68 -31.15 55.47
CA GLY A 33 6.33 -30.87 56.77
C GLY A 33 7.61 -31.64 57.21
N PHE A 34 8.58 -30.85 57.73
CA PHE A 34 9.57 -31.16 58.80
C PHE A 34 10.75 -32.13 58.52
N SER A 35 11.94 -31.99 59.16
CA SER A 35 12.43 -31.03 60.19
C SER A 35 13.96 -30.72 60.12
N GLU A 36 14.38 -29.66 60.86
CA GLU A 36 15.72 -29.40 61.48
C GLU A 36 16.97 -29.24 60.57
N GLU A 37 18.03 -28.44 60.85
CA GLU A 37 18.42 -27.38 61.83
C GLU A 37 19.53 -26.49 61.11
N SER A 38 20.20 -25.43 61.61
CA SER A 38 20.37 -24.96 62.99
C SER A 38 20.58 -23.43 63.26
N ASN A 39 20.34 -23.10 64.53
CA ASN A 39 20.81 -22.04 65.45
C ASN A 39 21.82 -20.88 65.08
N GLN A 40 21.50 -19.68 65.63
CA GLN A 40 22.38 -18.68 66.31
C GLN A 40 23.03 -17.45 65.59
N GLN A 41 22.52 -16.25 65.96
CA GLN A 41 23.16 -14.90 66.07
C GLN A 41 23.73 -14.20 64.80
N ALA A 42 23.71 -12.86 64.61
CA ALA A 42 23.10 -11.68 65.27
C ALA A 42 23.37 -10.41 64.39
N THR A 43 22.70 -9.24 64.40
CA THR A 43 21.41 -8.72 64.94
C THR A 43 21.09 -7.34 64.31
N GLY A 44 19.81 -6.98 64.12
CA GLY A 44 19.33 -5.66 63.63
C GLY A 44 19.21 -5.56 62.09
N GLY A 45 18.25 -4.84 61.47
CA GLY A 45 17.20 -3.91 61.95
C GLY A 45 17.24 -2.62 61.09
N LEU A 46 16.15 -2.03 60.56
CA LEU A 46 14.70 -2.19 60.73
C LEU A 46 13.95 -1.80 59.42
N ASN A 47 12.74 -2.37 59.22
CA ASN A 47 11.45 -1.78 58.79
C ASN A 47 11.39 -0.58 57.79
N ASN A 48 10.38 -0.42 56.90
CA ASN A 48 9.13 -1.16 56.70
C ASN A 48 8.49 -0.95 55.28
N LEU A 49 7.38 -1.65 55.05
CA LEU A 49 6.52 -1.57 53.85
C LEU A 49 5.79 -0.21 53.70
N ASN A 50 5.54 0.22 52.45
CA ASN A 50 4.68 1.37 52.13
C ASN A 50 3.37 0.91 51.45
N ALA A 51 2.26 0.94 52.18
CA ALA A 51 0.91 0.64 51.69
C ALA A 51 -0.10 1.78 51.96
N GLU A 52 0.38 3.03 52.04
CA GLU A 52 -0.44 4.21 52.38
C GLU A 52 -0.35 5.38 51.38
N SER A 53 0.62 5.36 50.46
CA SER A 53 0.87 6.44 49.49
C SER A 53 -0.22 6.61 48.42
N LEU A 54 -1.09 5.61 48.21
CA LEU A 54 -2.16 5.64 47.19
C LEU A 54 -3.48 6.29 47.67
N ARG A 55 -3.51 6.96 48.83
CA ARG A 55 -4.72 7.61 49.38
C ARG A 55 -4.66 9.14 49.54
N ARG A 56 -3.59 9.80 49.09
CA ARG A 56 -3.43 11.27 49.24
C ARG A 56 -3.10 12.01 47.93
N LEU A 57 -4.00 11.94 46.94
CA LEU A 57 -3.93 12.80 45.74
C LEU A 57 -5.30 13.27 45.18
N ASN A 58 -6.43 12.92 45.81
CA ASN A 58 -7.77 13.36 45.41
C ASN A 58 -8.35 14.39 46.40
N ALA A 59 -7.86 15.64 46.37
CA ALA A 59 -8.50 16.77 47.03
C ALA A 59 -8.10 18.14 46.45
N ARG A 60 -9.06 18.84 45.84
CA ARG A 60 -9.19 20.32 45.66
C ARG A 60 -8.01 21.07 44.99
N GLN A 61 -8.19 21.52 43.74
CA GLN A 61 -8.80 22.82 43.32
C GLN A 61 -7.93 24.05 43.57
N GLY A 62 -7.65 24.87 42.53
CA GLY A 62 -7.19 26.26 42.73
C GLY A 62 -6.46 26.99 41.59
N MET A 63 -7.19 27.43 40.56
CA MET A 63 -7.19 28.81 39.97
C MET A 63 -5.91 29.57 39.51
N VAL A 64 -6.07 30.36 38.42
CA VAL A 64 -5.27 31.51 37.87
C VAL A 64 -3.76 31.34 37.57
N SER A 65 -3.14 31.95 36.54
CA SER A 65 -3.60 32.54 35.24
C SER A 65 -2.41 33.10 34.43
N ASN A 66 -2.51 33.16 33.09
CA ASN A 66 -1.91 34.17 32.17
C ASN A 66 -0.36 34.33 32.08
N ALA A 67 0.25 34.77 30.97
CA ALA A 67 -0.18 34.91 29.56
C ALA A 67 1.03 35.20 28.61
N GLN A 68 0.89 34.84 27.31
CA GLN A 68 1.70 35.30 26.15
C GLN A 68 3.21 34.89 26.16
N VAL A 69 4.03 34.96 25.09
CA VAL A 69 3.97 35.62 23.75
C VAL A 69 4.47 34.66 22.63
N ASN A 70 4.16 34.99 21.37
CA ASN A 70 4.73 34.51 20.08
C ASN A 70 6.29 34.48 20.05
N ALA A 71 7.04 33.93 19.08
CA ALA A 71 6.82 33.23 17.80
C ALA A 71 8.02 32.23 17.61
N GLU A 72 8.30 31.46 16.54
CA GLU A 72 8.19 31.63 15.07
C GLU A 72 7.99 30.26 14.36
N ALA A 73 7.84 30.24 13.03
CA ALA A 73 7.52 29.04 12.25
C ALA A 73 8.51 28.78 11.09
N GLN A 74 8.85 27.50 10.86
CA GLN A 74 9.39 26.97 9.59
C GLN A 74 8.88 25.54 9.32
N PRO A 75 8.91 25.04 8.06
CA PRO A 75 7.78 24.29 7.55
C PRO A 75 8.08 22.88 6.99
N GLY A 76 7.01 22.12 6.73
CA GLY A 76 6.97 21.18 5.60
C GLY A 76 7.43 19.74 5.87
N SER A 77 6.67 18.98 6.67
CA SER A 77 6.62 17.51 6.50
C SER A 77 5.55 17.16 5.46
N PRO A 78 5.82 16.25 4.50
CA PRO A 78 4.84 15.87 3.47
C PRO A 78 3.68 15.06 4.06
N ALA A 79 2.55 15.05 3.35
CA ALA A 79 1.30 14.47 3.82
C ALA A 79 1.41 12.97 4.14
N GLY A 80 1.27 12.63 5.43
CA GLY A 80 0.88 11.28 5.83
C GLY A 80 -0.56 11.01 5.38
N ALA A 81 -0.85 9.79 4.94
CA ALA A 81 -2.21 9.39 4.62
C ALA A 81 -3.12 9.54 5.85
N GLU A 82 -4.30 10.15 5.68
CA GLU A 82 -5.26 10.27 6.76
C GLU A 82 -5.80 8.89 7.15
N THR A 83 -5.25 8.31 8.23
CA THR A 83 -5.95 7.26 8.98
C THR A 83 -7.32 7.81 9.38
N PRO A 84 -8.44 7.09 9.11
CA PRO A 84 -9.77 7.57 9.44
C PRO A 84 -9.85 8.02 10.90
N LYS A 85 -10.06 9.33 11.09
CA LYS A 85 -10.04 9.98 12.40
C LYS A 85 -11.07 9.31 13.31
N ALA A 86 -10.61 8.54 14.28
CA ALA A 86 -11.46 7.74 15.15
C ALA A 86 -12.55 8.63 15.76
N LEU A 87 -13.81 8.23 15.61
CA LEU A 87 -14.94 8.96 16.17
C LEU A 87 -14.79 9.01 17.70
N PRO A 88 -15.01 10.17 18.34
CA PRO A 88 -14.83 10.30 19.79
C PRO A 88 -15.81 9.38 20.54
N ASP A 89 -15.47 9.02 21.78
CA ASP A 89 -16.23 8.14 22.69
C ASP A 89 -17.64 8.70 23.05
N ARG A 90 -18.53 8.70 22.05
CA ARG A 90 -19.96 8.86 22.21
C ARG A 90 -20.51 7.50 22.61
N ALA A 91 -20.88 7.34 23.88
CA ALA A 91 -21.54 6.13 24.36
C ALA A 91 -22.73 5.80 23.45
N LEU A 92 -22.80 4.57 22.91
CA LEU A 92 -23.87 4.20 21.98
C LEU A 92 -25.23 4.22 22.68
N SER A 93 -26.27 4.69 21.98
CA SER A 93 -27.64 4.54 22.47
C SER A 93 -28.02 3.06 22.60
N PRO A 94 -28.96 2.68 23.49
CA PRO A 94 -29.32 1.28 23.70
C PRO A 94 -29.75 0.57 22.42
N PHE A 95 -30.46 1.27 21.51
CA PHE A 95 -30.86 0.71 20.23
C PHE A 95 -29.69 0.55 19.25
N GLN A 96 -28.76 1.51 19.17
CA GLN A 96 -27.55 1.35 18.37
C GLN A 96 -26.69 0.16 18.85
N ARG A 97 -26.62 -0.06 20.16
CA ARG A 97 -25.92 -1.22 20.72
C ARG A 97 -26.61 -2.52 20.33
N LEU A 98 -27.94 -2.61 20.48
CA LEU A 98 -28.72 -3.78 20.03
C LEU A 98 -28.51 -4.08 18.54
N VAL A 99 -28.55 -3.05 17.69
CA VAL A 99 -28.32 -3.18 16.24
C VAL A 99 -26.90 -3.68 15.95
N PHE A 100 -25.88 -3.17 16.65
CA PHE A 100 -24.51 -3.64 16.50
C PHE A 100 -24.34 -5.09 16.98
N GLU A 101 -24.91 -5.44 18.14
CA GLU A 101 -24.86 -6.80 18.72
C GLU A 101 -25.56 -7.84 17.82
N ASN A 102 -26.65 -7.48 17.15
CA ASN A 102 -27.38 -8.37 16.23
C ASN A 102 -26.78 -8.44 14.82
N THR A 103 -26.28 -7.33 14.27
CA THR A 103 -25.91 -7.23 12.84
C THR A 103 -24.40 -7.17 12.57
N GLY A 104 -23.58 -6.95 13.61
CA GLY A 104 -22.16 -6.64 13.47
C GLY A 104 -21.86 -5.24 12.89
N LYS A 105 -22.88 -4.47 12.48
CA LYS A 105 -22.72 -3.12 11.89
C LYS A 105 -23.13 -2.04 12.88
N LEU A 106 -22.25 -1.05 13.06
CA LEU A 106 -22.57 0.13 13.86
C LEU A 106 -23.34 1.14 13.01
N LEU A 107 -24.67 1.15 13.14
CA LEU A 107 -25.52 2.13 12.47
C LEU A 107 -25.70 3.40 13.32
N TYR A 108 -25.88 4.53 12.64
CA TYR A 108 -26.13 5.84 13.24
C TYR A 108 -27.53 6.36 12.85
N PRO A 109 -28.13 7.28 13.63
CA PRO A 109 -29.36 7.95 13.22
C PRO A 109 -29.23 8.62 11.85
N PHE A 110 -30.21 8.45 10.97
CA PHE A 110 -30.23 9.09 9.66
C PHE A 110 -30.15 10.62 9.80
N GLY A 111 -29.33 11.26 8.96
CA GLY A 111 -29.02 12.69 9.04
C GLY A 111 -27.96 13.08 10.07
N SER A 112 -27.59 12.22 11.02
CA SER A 112 -26.59 12.56 12.05
C SER A 112 -25.18 12.81 11.49
N SER A 113 -24.86 12.31 10.30
CA SER A 113 -23.62 12.62 9.57
C SER A 113 -23.61 14.05 8.99
N ALA A 114 -24.76 14.57 8.56
CA ALA A 114 -24.89 15.93 8.06
C ALA A 114 -24.68 16.99 9.17
N LEU A 115 -24.97 16.64 10.42
CA LEU A 115 -24.72 17.47 11.61
C LEU A 115 -23.27 17.39 12.12
N GLN A 116 -22.55 16.31 11.82
CA GLN A 116 -21.19 16.09 12.34
C GLN A 116 -20.09 16.81 11.54
N LYS A 117 -20.39 17.31 10.34
CA LYS A 117 -19.47 18.15 9.58
C LYS A 117 -19.39 19.52 10.27
N GLU A 118 -18.19 19.99 10.61
CA GLU A 118 -18.00 21.23 11.37
C GLU A 118 -18.52 22.47 10.62
N PHE A 119 -19.80 22.80 10.83
CA PHE A 119 -20.36 24.11 10.47
C PHE A 119 -19.76 25.15 11.42
N SER A 120 -18.57 25.65 11.06
CA SER A 120 -17.87 26.67 11.83
C SER A 120 -18.75 27.92 11.96
N VAL A 121 -19.26 28.20 13.15
CA VAL A 121 -20.17 29.34 13.43
C VAL A 121 -19.53 30.69 13.05
N GLY A 122 -18.21 30.76 13.01
CA GLY A 122 -17.46 31.93 12.50
C GLY A 122 -17.56 32.17 10.99
N ALA A 123 -18.05 31.23 10.18
CA ALA A 123 -18.16 31.39 8.73
C ALA A 123 -19.24 32.41 8.31
N GLU A 124 -20.27 32.62 9.14
CA GLU A 124 -21.28 33.67 8.91
C GLU A 124 -20.68 35.08 8.97
N ALA A 125 -19.54 35.28 9.66
CA ALA A 125 -18.94 36.60 9.85
C ALA A 125 -18.44 37.27 8.55
N ASN A 126 -18.27 36.50 7.48
CA ASN A 126 -17.84 36.99 6.15
C ASN A 126 -18.88 36.71 5.04
N MET A 127 -20.10 36.24 5.37
CA MET A 127 -21.14 36.06 4.36
C MET A 127 -21.75 37.42 3.95
N PRO A 128 -22.00 37.69 2.66
CA PRO A 128 -22.69 38.90 2.22
C PRO A 128 -24.08 39.00 2.86
N VAL A 129 -24.31 40.06 3.63
CA VAL A 129 -25.61 40.31 4.28
C VAL A 129 -26.68 40.55 3.21
N SER A 130 -27.84 39.90 3.37
CA SER A 130 -28.94 40.03 2.41
C SER A 130 -29.39 41.48 2.20
N ALA A 131 -29.67 41.85 0.95
CA ALA A 131 -30.14 43.17 0.54
C ALA A 131 -31.44 43.62 1.26
N ASP A 132 -32.28 42.67 1.67
CA ASP A 132 -33.53 42.89 2.44
C ASP A 132 -33.36 42.77 3.97
N TYR A 133 -32.13 42.62 4.48
CA TYR A 133 -31.88 42.64 5.92
C TYR A 133 -32.22 44.01 6.51
N GLU A 134 -33.06 44.03 7.55
CA GLU A 134 -33.45 45.25 8.29
C GLU A 134 -32.52 45.45 9.49
N ILE A 135 -31.83 46.59 9.49
CA ILE A 135 -30.76 46.94 10.44
C ILE A 135 -31.31 46.99 11.87
N SER A 136 -30.54 46.45 12.81
CA SER A 136 -30.94 46.20 14.20
C SER A 136 -29.93 46.80 15.19
N ALA A 137 -30.39 47.06 16.42
CA ALA A 137 -29.52 47.52 17.50
C ALA A 137 -28.39 46.52 17.79
N GLY A 138 -27.16 47.00 17.87
CA GLY A 138 -25.94 46.21 18.03
C GLY A 138 -25.29 45.74 16.72
N ASP A 139 -25.87 46.05 15.55
CA ASP A 139 -25.20 45.82 14.26
C ASP A 139 -24.01 46.77 14.06
N GLN A 140 -22.97 46.32 13.38
CA GLN A 140 -21.82 47.14 13.02
C GLN A 140 -21.93 47.64 11.58
N ILE A 141 -21.67 48.93 11.35
CA ILE A 141 -21.67 49.55 10.02
C ILE A 141 -20.32 50.24 9.79
N LEU A 142 -19.64 49.85 8.71
CA LEU A 142 -18.44 50.50 8.21
C LEU A 142 -18.88 51.63 7.29
N VAL A 143 -18.75 52.89 7.73
CA VAL A 143 -19.10 54.08 6.94
C VAL A 143 -17.83 54.74 6.43
N ARG A 144 -17.78 54.95 5.12
CA ARG A 144 -16.75 55.73 4.43
C ARG A 144 -17.39 56.90 3.70
N VAL A 145 -16.91 58.12 3.97
CA VAL A 145 -17.34 59.38 3.36
C VAL A 145 -16.09 60.06 2.79
N TRP A 146 -16.15 60.58 1.56
CA TRP A 146 -15.04 61.29 0.94
C TRP A 146 -15.49 62.43 0.02
N GLY A 147 -14.73 63.53 -0.01
CA GLY A 147 -15.05 64.76 -0.74
C GLY A 147 -14.90 65.97 0.18
N ALA A 148 -15.97 66.74 0.38
CA ALA A 148 -16.00 67.86 1.33
C ALA A 148 -15.87 67.45 2.82
N ILE A 149 -15.97 66.16 3.12
CA ILE A 149 -15.61 65.52 4.40
C ILE A 149 -14.80 64.27 4.06
N ASP A 150 -13.82 63.91 4.89
CA ASP A 150 -13.18 62.59 4.87
C ASP A 150 -13.43 61.90 6.21
N VAL A 151 -14.12 60.75 6.17
CA VAL A 151 -14.42 59.93 7.34
C VAL A 151 -14.32 58.46 6.93
N ASN A 152 -13.56 57.68 7.69
CA ASN A 152 -13.54 56.23 7.58
C ASN A 152 -13.74 55.66 8.99
N HIS A 153 -14.96 55.25 9.33
CA HIS A 153 -15.32 54.92 10.70
C HIS A 153 -16.25 53.70 10.77
N THR A 154 -15.94 52.78 11.69
CA THR A 154 -16.76 51.60 11.97
C THR A 154 -17.60 51.86 13.21
N ALA A 155 -18.83 52.31 13.01
CA ALA A 155 -19.79 52.59 14.08
C ALA A 155 -20.61 51.33 14.41
N ILE A 156 -21.23 51.33 15.58
CA ILE A 156 -22.17 50.30 16.03
C ILE A 156 -23.52 51.00 16.25
N VAL A 157 -24.60 50.38 15.80
CA VAL A 157 -25.97 50.85 16.05
C VAL A 157 -26.27 50.70 17.54
N ASP A 158 -26.63 51.80 18.21
CA ASP A 158 -26.90 51.77 19.65
C ASP A 158 -28.29 51.17 19.99
N ARG A 159 -28.63 51.19 21.28
CA ARG A 159 -29.90 50.63 21.80
C ARG A 159 -31.13 51.43 21.38
N ASP A 160 -30.95 52.70 21.03
CA ASP A 160 -32.00 53.60 20.57
C ASP A 160 -32.09 53.61 19.02
N GLY A 161 -31.38 52.68 18.37
CA GLY A 161 -31.40 52.46 16.93
C GLY A 161 -30.57 53.46 16.12
N GLN A 162 -29.70 54.24 16.77
CA GLN A 162 -28.94 55.30 16.14
C GLN A 162 -27.53 54.84 15.74
N LEU A 163 -27.02 55.43 14.65
CA LEU A 163 -25.63 55.32 14.22
C LEU A 163 -24.96 56.67 14.43
N THR A 164 -23.99 56.75 15.35
CA THR A 164 -23.19 57.96 15.57
C THR A 164 -21.91 57.91 14.73
N ILE A 165 -21.73 58.91 13.86
CA ILE A 165 -20.57 59.10 12.99
C ILE A 165 -19.80 60.33 13.52
N PRO A 166 -18.57 60.16 14.04
CA PRO A 166 -17.76 61.26 14.55
C PRO A 166 -17.64 62.43 13.55
N THR A 167 -17.71 63.65 14.05
CA THR A 167 -17.71 64.93 13.28
C THR A 167 -18.86 65.13 12.28
N VAL A 168 -19.74 64.15 12.06
CA VAL A 168 -20.84 64.24 11.07
C VAL A 168 -22.22 64.29 11.72
N GLY A 169 -22.48 63.45 12.74
CA GLY A 169 -23.77 63.46 13.47
C GLY A 169 -24.24 62.07 13.91
N THR A 170 -25.51 61.99 14.33
CA THR A 170 -26.18 60.77 14.80
C THR A 170 -27.46 60.55 14.02
N PHE A 171 -27.67 59.32 13.50
CA PHE A 171 -28.68 59.04 12.47
C PHE A 171 -29.50 57.77 12.81
N PRO A 172 -30.85 57.81 12.74
CA PRO A 172 -31.69 56.65 13.08
C PRO A 172 -31.68 55.61 11.94
N VAL A 173 -30.91 54.53 12.10
CA VAL A 173 -30.75 53.50 11.05
C VAL A 173 -31.51 52.20 11.33
N ALA A 174 -32.00 51.98 12.55
CA ALA A 174 -32.78 50.78 12.86
C ALA A 174 -34.05 50.69 12.00
N GLY A 175 -34.32 49.51 11.44
CA GLY A 175 -35.40 49.26 10.48
C GLY A 175 -35.11 49.68 9.03
N VAL A 176 -34.01 50.39 8.76
CA VAL A 176 -33.56 50.64 7.38
C VAL A 176 -33.05 49.32 6.77
N ARG A 177 -33.45 49.02 5.52
CA ARG A 177 -32.93 47.85 4.80
C ARG A 177 -31.52 48.08 4.30
N ALA A 178 -30.67 47.05 4.36
CA ALA A 178 -29.28 47.10 3.94
C ALA A 178 -29.08 47.76 2.56
N ARG A 179 -29.89 47.39 1.55
CA ARG A 179 -29.82 47.98 0.20
C ARG A 179 -30.18 49.48 0.11
N ASN A 180 -30.86 50.02 1.12
CA ASN A 180 -31.26 51.42 1.19
C ASN A 180 -30.29 52.27 2.06
N LEU A 181 -29.31 51.65 2.73
CA LEU A 181 -28.49 52.30 3.75
C LEU A 181 -27.65 53.47 3.19
N ASP A 182 -27.00 53.28 2.04
CA ASP A 182 -26.26 54.33 1.34
C ASP A 182 -27.16 55.53 1.01
N GLN A 183 -28.32 55.27 0.40
CA GLN A 183 -29.28 56.30 0.02
C GLN A 183 -29.83 57.05 1.24
N PHE A 184 -30.10 56.35 2.34
CA PHE A 184 -30.59 56.92 3.58
C PHE A 184 -29.54 57.85 4.23
N LEU A 185 -28.31 57.36 4.45
CA LEU A 185 -27.25 58.16 5.06
C LEU A 185 -26.82 59.32 4.16
N MET A 186 -26.79 59.14 2.84
CA MET A 186 -26.51 60.24 1.90
C MET A 186 -27.60 61.32 1.96
N ALA A 187 -28.88 60.95 2.11
CA ALA A 187 -29.97 61.92 2.27
C ALA A 187 -29.92 62.67 3.61
N GLU A 188 -29.60 61.99 4.71
CA GLU A 188 -29.49 62.60 6.04
C GLU A 188 -28.26 63.52 6.17
N ILE A 189 -27.06 63.03 5.84
CA ILE A 189 -25.81 63.82 5.87
C ILE A 189 -25.88 64.96 4.84
N GLY A 190 -26.57 64.72 3.72
CA GLY A 190 -26.88 65.70 2.69
C GLY A 190 -27.70 66.91 3.14
N LYS A 191 -28.26 66.92 4.35
CA LYS A 191 -28.92 68.10 4.95
C LYS A 191 -27.90 69.16 5.38
N TYR A 192 -26.74 68.72 5.88
CA TYR A 192 -25.73 69.58 6.51
C TYR A 192 -24.48 69.77 5.65
N TYR A 193 -24.12 68.76 4.85
CA TYR A 193 -22.93 68.76 4.00
C TYR A 193 -23.33 68.59 2.52
N LYS A 194 -22.47 69.07 1.61
CA LYS A 194 -22.62 68.98 0.15
C LYS A 194 -21.32 68.49 -0.47
N ASN A 195 -21.35 68.02 -1.71
CA ASN A 195 -20.16 67.60 -2.47
C ASN A 195 -19.32 66.51 -1.77
N PHE A 196 -19.99 65.47 -1.26
CA PHE A 196 -19.38 64.25 -0.74
C PHE A 196 -19.95 63.01 -1.43
N ASN A 197 -19.20 61.92 -1.39
CA ASN A 197 -19.64 60.56 -1.72
C ASN A 197 -19.66 59.74 -0.42
N LEU A 198 -20.51 58.72 -0.36
CA LEU A 198 -20.66 57.84 0.79
C LEU A 198 -20.76 56.39 0.34
N SER A 199 -20.22 55.49 1.16
CA SER A 199 -20.53 54.05 1.14
C SER A 199 -20.58 53.54 2.58
N ALA A 200 -21.64 52.80 2.92
CA ALA A 200 -21.92 52.26 4.23
C ALA A 200 -22.27 50.78 4.12
N THR A 201 -21.36 49.92 4.57
CA THR A 201 -21.51 48.46 4.47
C THR A 201 -21.66 47.83 5.85
N LEU A 202 -22.54 46.84 5.97
CA LEU A 202 -22.68 46.07 7.21
C LEU A 202 -21.42 45.22 7.46
N GLY A 203 -20.94 45.28 8.70
CA GLY A 203 -19.87 44.43 9.23
C GLY A 203 -20.44 43.32 10.09
N LYS A 204 -19.93 43.16 11.31
CA LYS A 204 -20.46 42.18 12.26
C LYS A 204 -21.92 42.47 12.63
N LEU A 205 -22.81 41.51 12.37
CA LEU A 205 -24.21 41.57 12.80
C LEU A 205 -24.36 41.38 14.31
N SER A 206 -25.45 41.92 14.84
CA SER A 206 -25.90 41.73 16.22
C SER A 206 -26.16 40.26 16.54
N GLY A 207 -25.89 39.87 17.79
CA GLY A 207 -26.20 38.54 18.31
C GLY A 207 -27.52 38.56 19.10
N VAL A 208 -28.43 37.62 18.81
CA VAL A 208 -29.63 37.37 19.59
C VAL A 208 -29.44 36.18 20.52
N ASN A 209 -29.89 36.32 21.77
CA ASN A 209 -29.81 35.24 22.76
C ASN A 209 -31.04 34.34 22.69
N ILE A 210 -30.82 33.04 22.52
CA ILE A 210 -31.84 31.98 22.47
C ILE A 210 -31.55 30.92 23.53
N TYR A 211 -32.56 30.15 23.90
CA TYR A 211 -32.42 28.97 24.75
C TYR A 211 -32.52 27.70 23.90
N VAL A 212 -31.62 26.75 24.12
CA VAL A 212 -31.69 25.39 23.56
C VAL A 212 -32.05 24.43 24.69
N ALA A 213 -33.09 23.61 24.49
CA ALA A 213 -33.66 22.75 25.51
C ALA A 213 -34.14 21.40 24.95
N GLY A 214 -34.47 20.47 25.85
CA GLY A 214 -34.88 19.11 25.47
C GLY A 214 -33.68 18.20 25.20
N GLN A 215 -33.81 17.27 24.27
CA GLN A 215 -32.80 16.26 23.94
C GLN A 215 -31.75 16.76 22.91
N ALA A 216 -31.33 18.01 23.05
CA ALA A 216 -30.28 18.63 22.24
C ALA A 216 -28.87 18.16 22.69
N LEU A 217 -27.89 18.26 21.78
CA LEU A 217 -26.48 17.99 22.06
C LEU A 217 -25.85 19.05 22.98
N ALA A 218 -26.26 20.31 22.84
CA ALA A 218 -25.78 21.45 23.62
C ALA A 218 -26.95 22.27 24.23
N PRO A 219 -27.66 21.75 25.24
CA PRO A 219 -28.69 22.52 25.94
C PRO A 219 -28.07 23.69 26.73
N GLY A 220 -28.73 24.85 26.75
CA GLY A 220 -28.23 26.05 27.43
C GLY A 220 -28.71 27.36 26.80
N LEU A 221 -28.14 28.48 27.28
CA LEU A 221 -28.28 29.80 26.66
C LEU A 221 -27.19 29.96 25.58
N HIS A 222 -27.58 30.36 24.37
CA HIS A 222 -26.67 30.55 23.24
C HIS A 222 -26.92 31.88 22.55
N THR A 223 -25.85 32.50 22.03
CA THR A 223 -25.94 33.69 21.19
C THR A 223 -25.75 33.28 19.73
N VAL A 224 -26.71 33.61 18.89
CA VAL A 224 -26.71 33.31 17.44
C VAL A 224 -26.88 34.60 16.63
N SER A 225 -26.52 34.60 15.34
CA SER A 225 -26.65 35.78 14.48
C SER A 225 -28.10 36.29 14.40
N SER A 226 -28.31 37.60 14.32
CA SER A 226 -29.63 38.23 14.10
C SER A 226 -30.35 37.77 12.83
N THR A 227 -29.65 37.08 11.91
CA THR A 227 -30.21 36.47 10.70
C THR A 227 -30.58 34.99 10.85
N SER A 228 -30.19 34.34 11.95
CA SER A 228 -30.33 32.89 12.15
C SER A 228 -31.78 32.41 12.07
N THR A 229 -31.96 31.19 11.56
CA THR A 229 -33.25 30.50 11.50
C THR A 229 -33.25 29.26 12.38
N LEU A 230 -34.43 28.68 12.61
CA LEU A 230 -34.58 27.41 13.32
C LEU A 230 -33.73 26.31 12.68
N ALA A 231 -33.72 26.25 11.34
CA ALA A 231 -32.88 25.32 10.59
C ALA A 231 -31.38 25.58 10.83
N SER A 232 -30.88 26.82 10.65
CA SER A 232 -29.43 27.09 10.82
C SER A 232 -28.93 26.81 12.23
N VAL A 233 -29.78 27.02 13.25
CA VAL A 233 -29.49 26.67 14.64
C VAL A 233 -29.55 25.16 14.90
N VAL A 234 -30.43 24.40 14.23
CA VAL A 234 -30.42 22.93 14.30
C VAL A 234 -29.12 22.33 13.75
N PHE A 235 -28.55 22.88 12.69
CA PHE A 235 -27.25 22.42 12.17
C PHE A 235 -26.06 22.84 13.04
N SER A 236 -26.08 24.03 13.65
CA SER A 236 -24.90 24.60 14.31
C SER A 236 -24.82 24.40 15.83
N VAL A 237 -25.96 24.40 16.54
CA VAL A 237 -25.98 24.46 18.02
C VAL A 237 -26.97 23.48 18.65
N ALA A 238 -28.23 23.49 18.19
CA ALA A 238 -29.31 22.71 18.79
C ALA A 238 -29.33 21.24 18.39
N GLN A 239 -28.38 20.79 17.56
CA GLN A 239 -28.23 19.43 17.01
C GLN A 239 -28.84 18.33 17.91
N PRO A 240 -29.79 17.51 17.43
CA PRO A 240 -30.36 16.42 18.22
C PRO A 240 -29.30 15.46 18.77
N GLY A 241 -29.39 15.16 20.06
CA GLY A 241 -28.55 14.15 20.71
C GLY A 241 -28.99 12.72 20.37
N MET A 242 -28.35 11.72 20.98
CA MET A 242 -28.64 10.29 20.75
C MET A 242 -30.10 9.87 20.99
N ASN A 243 -30.80 10.59 21.87
CA ASN A 243 -32.22 10.38 22.19
C ASN A 243 -33.09 11.56 21.71
N GLY A 244 -32.53 12.46 20.90
CA GLY A 244 -33.21 13.61 20.34
C GLY A 244 -33.89 13.27 19.02
N SER A 245 -35.11 13.78 18.86
CA SER A 245 -35.84 13.67 17.60
C SER A 245 -35.16 14.52 16.53
N PHE A 246 -34.95 13.93 15.35
CA PHE A 246 -34.56 14.65 14.14
C PHE A 246 -35.79 15.28 13.47
N ARG A 247 -36.99 14.82 13.82
CA ARG A 247 -38.25 15.14 13.11
C ARG A 247 -39.22 16.02 13.89
N ASN A 248 -38.94 16.26 15.17
CA ASN A 248 -39.73 17.05 16.12
C ASN A 248 -38.83 18.05 16.86
N VAL A 249 -38.29 19.03 16.12
CA VAL A 249 -37.65 20.21 16.73
C VAL A 249 -38.62 21.38 16.72
N GLN A 250 -38.90 21.94 17.90
CA GLN A 250 -39.95 22.93 18.12
C GLN A 250 -39.35 24.32 18.40
N LEU A 251 -39.84 25.34 17.71
CA LEU A 251 -39.57 26.74 18.08
C LEU A 251 -40.68 27.24 19.00
N LYS A 252 -40.32 27.65 20.21
CA LYS A 252 -41.25 28.19 21.21
C LYS A 252 -40.96 29.65 21.52
N ARG A 253 -42.01 30.46 21.65
CA ARG A 253 -41.95 31.92 21.87
C ARG A 253 -43.10 32.30 22.80
N GLY A 254 -42.80 32.98 23.91
CA GLY A 254 -43.81 33.27 24.95
C GLY A 254 -44.41 32.03 25.63
N GLY A 255 -43.82 30.84 25.45
CA GLY A 255 -44.32 29.55 25.93
C GLY A 255 -45.05 28.72 24.86
N GLU A 256 -45.62 29.35 23.84
CA GLU A 256 -46.34 28.67 22.75
C GLU A 256 -45.41 28.13 21.66
N THR A 257 -45.82 27.07 20.96
CA THR A 257 -45.06 26.49 19.84
C THR A 257 -45.43 27.20 18.54
N VAL A 258 -44.50 28.00 18.01
CA VAL A 258 -44.68 28.82 16.79
C VAL A 258 -44.44 28.02 15.52
N ALA A 259 -43.55 27.03 15.58
CA ALA A 259 -43.25 26.13 14.47
C ALA A 259 -42.68 24.80 14.95
N THR A 260 -42.74 23.79 14.08
CA THR A 260 -42.02 22.52 14.24
C THR A 260 -41.31 22.22 12.92
N PHE A 261 -40.06 21.80 13.01
CA PHE A 261 -39.16 21.54 11.89
C PHE A 261 -38.79 20.05 11.87
N ASP A 262 -38.91 19.43 10.69
CA ASP A 262 -38.49 18.05 10.44
C ASP A 262 -37.24 18.07 9.54
N LEU A 263 -36.10 17.62 10.09
CA LEU A 263 -34.85 17.58 9.37
C LEU A 263 -34.86 16.57 8.20
N TYR A 264 -35.75 15.57 8.20
CA TYR A 264 -35.87 14.61 7.10
C TYR A 264 -36.52 15.25 5.86
N ASP A 265 -37.46 16.19 6.02
CA ASP A 265 -38.03 16.94 4.90
C ASP A 265 -36.95 17.77 4.20
N LEU A 266 -36.05 18.42 4.96
CA LEU A 266 -34.92 19.12 4.38
C LEU A 266 -33.92 18.15 3.72
N LEU A 267 -33.47 17.12 4.43
CA LEU A 267 -32.41 16.21 3.94
C LEU A 267 -32.81 15.40 2.72
N ARG A 268 -34.11 15.09 2.52
CA ARG A 268 -34.59 14.33 1.34
C ARG A 268 -35.27 15.20 0.28
N LYS A 269 -36.04 16.22 0.66
CA LYS A 269 -36.84 17.02 -0.29
C LYS A 269 -36.23 18.39 -0.59
N GLY A 270 -35.29 18.87 0.22
CA GLY A 270 -34.85 20.26 0.20
C GLY A 270 -35.85 21.23 0.82
N GLU A 271 -36.87 20.73 1.52
CA GLU A 271 -37.98 21.52 2.05
C GLU A 271 -37.65 22.09 3.45
N LEU A 272 -37.64 23.42 3.58
CA LEU A 272 -37.50 24.13 4.85
C LEU A 272 -38.85 24.27 5.60
N ASN A 273 -39.61 23.18 5.66
CA ASN A 273 -40.93 23.15 6.28
C ASN A 273 -40.83 23.52 7.77
N GLY A 274 -41.58 24.55 8.16
CA GLY A 274 -41.56 25.07 9.53
C GLY A 274 -40.32 25.91 9.90
N ASP A 275 -39.38 26.18 8.98
CA ASP A 275 -38.26 27.06 9.31
C ASP A 275 -38.72 28.51 9.52
N ARG A 276 -38.13 29.20 10.50
CA ARG A 276 -38.51 30.55 10.95
C ARG A 276 -37.29 31.30 11.45
N LYS A 277 -37.22 32.61 11.14
CA LYS A 277 -36.25 33.53 11.73
C LYS A 277 -36.43 33.60 13.26
N LEU A 278 -35.32 33.48 13.98
CA LEU A 278 -35.28 33.50 15.44
C LEU A 278 -35.30 34.94 16.00
N ARG A 279 -35.66 35.06 17.27
CA ARG A 279 -35.72 36.30 18.05
C ARG A 279 -35.10 36.10 19.43
N ALA A 280 -34.68 37.18 20.06
CA ALA A 280 -34.19 37.14 21.43
C ALA A 280 -35.28 36.59 22.38
N GLY A 281 -34.89 35.62 23.23
CA GLY A 281 -35.81 34.92 24.14
C GLY A 281 -36.57 33.74 23.55
N ASP A 282 -36.36 33.40 22.27
CA ASP A 282 -36.89 32.15 21.70
C ASP A 282 -36.27 30.92 22.36
N VAL A 283 -37.05 29.84 22.44
CA VAL A 283 -36.62 28.53 22.94
C VAL A 283 -36.70 27.49 21.81
N VAL A 284 -35.55 26.98 21.38
CA VAL A 284 -35.45 25.83 20.47
C VAL A 284 -35.47 24.55 21.32
N PHE A 285 -36.56 23.79 21.21
CA PHE A 285 -36.80 22.60 22.01
C PHE A 285 -36.73 21.34 21.14
N VAL A 286 -35.73 20.49 21.37
CA VAL A 286 -35.59 19.19 20.70
C VAL A 286 -36.42 18.15 21.44
N GLY A 287 -37.41 17.56 20.76
CA GLY A 287 -38.24 16.50 21.32
C GLY A 287 -37.45 15.22 21.63
N GLN A 288 -38.03 14.33 22.44
CA GLN A 288 -37.54 12.96 22.54
C GLN A 288 -37.77 12.25 21.20
N VAL A 289 -36.81 11.41 20.79
CA VAL A 289 -36.91 10.58 19.58
C VAL A 289 -38.11 9.63 19.66
N GLY A 290 -38.86 9.53 18.57
CA GLY A 290 -39.99 8.62 18.43
C GLY A 290 -39.58 7.15 18.22
N ALA A 291 -40.50 6.37 17.65
CA ALA A 291 -40.24 5.00 17.25
C ALA A 291 -39.11 4.94 16.21
N ARG A 292 -38.23 3.93 16.31
CA ARG A 292 -37.06 3.79 15.43
C ARG A 292 -36.97 2.40 14.81
N VAL A 293 -36.49 2.38 13.57
CA VAL A 293 -36.17 1.16 12.81
C VAL A 293 -34.75 1.24 12.31
N ALA A 294 -34.02 0.13 12.37
CA ALA A 294 -32.68 0.02 11.79
C ALA A 294 -32.75 -0.60 10.39
N LEU A 295 -32.27 0.11 9.37
CA LEU A 295 -32.11 -0.42 8.02
C LEU A 295 -30.70 -1.00 7.85
N ASN A 296 -30.57 -2.32 8.01
CA ASN A 296 -29.36 -3.04 7.68
C ASN A 296 -29.33 -3.36 6.18
N ILE A 297 -28.45 -2.67 5.46
CA ILE A 297 -28.19 -2.90 4.02
C ILE A 297 -26.69 -2.83 3.76
N GLU A 298 -26.23 -3.38 2.65
CA GLU A 298 -24.89 -3.14 2.10
C GLU A 298 -24.95 -1.93 1.15
N SER A 299 -25.05 -0.74 1.74
CA SER A 299 -25.15 0.55 1.05
C SER A 299 -24.89 1.69 2.05
N PRO A 300 -24.38 2.87 1.63
CA PRO A 300 -24.32 4.09 2.46
C PRO A 300 -25.67 4.52 3.06
N ALA A 301 -26.78 4.00 2.53
CA ALA A 301 -28.14 4.17 3.06
C ALA A 301 -28.41 3.45 4.41
N ALA A 302 -27.49 2.62 4.91
CA ALA A 302 -27.65 1.89 6.16
C ALA A 302 -27.62 2.82 7.38
N ALA A 303 -28.78 3.02 8.03
CA ALA A 303 -28.94 3.94 9.15
C ALA A 303 -30.11 3.52 10.06
N ILE A 304 -30.28 4.24 11.17
CA ILE A 304 -31.45 4.16 12.04
C ILE A 304 -32.40 5.32 11.71
N PHE A 305 -33.64 5.01 11.37
CA PHE A 305 -34.67 5.97 10.96
C PHE A 305 -35.69 6.19 12.07
N GLU A 306 -36.12 7.43 12.26
CA GLU A 306 -37.21 7.82 13.16
C GLU A 306 -38.53 7.84 12.40
N LEU A 307 -39.49 6.99 12.80
CA LEU A 307 -40.80 6.83 12.17
C LEU A 307 -41.81 7.89 12.64
N LYS A 308 -42.62 8.37 11.69
CA LYS A 308 -43.93 8.96 11.97
C LYS A 308 -45.02 7.88 11.96
N PRO A 309 -46.16 8.08 12.68
CA PRO A 309 -47.29 7.16 12.61
C PRO A 309 -47.78 6.95 11.18
N GLY A 310 -47.80 5.70 10.73
CA GLY A 310 -48.25 5.31 9.37
C GLY A 310 -47.14 5.19 8.33
N GLU A 311 -45.90 5.59 8.63
CA GLU A 311 -44.76 5.32 7.73
C GLU A 311 -44.39 3.82 7.75
N ASN A 312 -43.99 3.31 6.58
CA ASN A 312 -43.68 1.90 6.35
C ASN A 312 -42.33 1.73 5.62
N LEU A 313 -41.98 0.50 5.23
CA LEU A 313 -40.69 0.22 4.59
C LEU A 313 -40.48 0.97 3.26
N ASN A 314 -41.53 1.22 2.47
CA ASN A 314 -41.40 2.03 1.25
C ASN A 314 -40.84 3.41 1.56
N ASP A 315 -41.34 4.03 2.62
CA ASP A 315 -41.05 5.41 2.98
C ASP A 315 -39.64 5.51 3.55
N ILE A 316 -39.22 4.54 4.39
CA ILE A 316 -37.82 4.42 4.82
C ILE A 316 -36.90 4.34 3.60
N LEU A 317 -37.19 3.49 2.60
CA LEU A 317 -36.32 3.32 1.44
C LEU A 317 -36.30 4.53 0.50
N GLU A 318 -37.35 5.35 0.49
CA GLU A 318 -37.35 6.65 -0.20
C GLU A 318 -36.56 7.71 0.58
N ILE A 319 -36.73 7.79 1.91
CA ILE A 319 -35.94 8.68 2.79
C ILE A 319 -34.44 8.35 2.69
N ALA A 320 -34.11 7.06 2.64
CA ALA A 320 -32.76 6.52 2.57
C ALA A 320 -32.13 6.58 1.16
N GLY A 321 -32.89 6.90 0.10
CA GLY A 321 -32.38 6.97 -1.28
C GLY A 321 -31.88 5.63 -1.85
N VAL A 322 -32.50 4.51 -1.47
CA VAL A 322 -32.03 3.16 -1.86
C VAL A 322 -32.42 2.84 -3.30
N ASP A 323 -31.44 2.52 -4.14
CA ASP A 323 -31.68 1.89 -5.45
C ASP A 323 -32.28 0.49 -5.25
N ARG A 324 -33.54 0.35 -5.66
CA ARG A 324 -34.34 -0.87 -5.49
C ARG A 324 -34.00 -1.95 -6.53
N THR A 325 -33.33 -1.60 -7.62
CA THR A 325 -32.93 -2.54 -8.69
C THR A 325 -31.80 -3.48 -8.23
N LEU A 326 -30.97 -3.00 -7.31
CA LEU A 326 -29.85 -3.74 -6.73
C LEU A 326 -30.28 -4.63 -5.54
N LEU A 327 -31.57 -4.76 -5.25
CA LEU A 327 -32.10 -5.53 -4.11
C LEU A 327 -32.60 -6.92 -4.50
N ARG A 328 -32.39 -7.89 -3.61
CA ARG A 328 -32.92 -9.25 -3.74
C ARG A 328 -34.44 -9.24 -3.50
N GLN A 329 -35.20 -9.68 -4.50
CA GLN A 329 -36.67 -9.59 -4.50
C GLN A 329 -37.35 -10.71 -3.70
N ASP A 330 -36.63 -11.80 -3.44
CA ASP A 330 -37.10 -13.03 -2.79
C ASP A 330 -37.18 -12.94 -1.26
N THR A 331 -36.42 -12.04 -0.63
CA THR A 331 -36.21 -12.06 0.83
C THR A 331 -35.80 -10.70 1.40
N VAL A 332 -36.61 -10.25 2.33
CA VAL A 332 -36.35 -9.26 3.38
C VAL A 332 -36.48 -10.00 4.71
N LEU A 333 -35.61 -9.70 5.67
CA LEU A 333 -35.78 -10.12 7.06
C LEU A 333 -36.18 -8.93 7.92
N ILE A 334 -37.12 -9.14 8.84
CA ILE A 334 -37.49 -8.16 9.86
C ILE A 334 -37.33 -8.86 11.21
N GLU A 335 -36.33 -8.47 11.98
CA GLU A 335 -36.18 -8.88 13.38
C GLU A 335 -36.85 -7.85 14.28
N GLY A 336 -37.79 -8.27 15.13
CA GLY A 336 -38.58 -7.36 15.96
C GLY A 336 -38.98 -7.93 17.30
N PHE A 337 -39.49 -7.06 18.17
CA PHE A 337 -40.15 -7.44 19.42
C PHE A 337 -41.66 -7.49 19.23
N ASN A 338 -42.33 -8.50 19.80
CA ASN A 338 -43.79 -8.54 19.78
C ASN A 338 -44.37 -7.54 20.80
N VAL A 339 -44.76 -6.35 20.35
CA VAL A 339 -45.33 -5.30 21.22
C VAL A 339 -46.61 -5.76 21.95
N ALA A 340 -47.38 -6.68 21.38
CA ALA A 340 -48.55 -7.27 22.04
C ALA A 340 -48.20 -8.32 23.11
N ASN A 341 -46.97 -8.84 23.14
CA ASN A 341 -46.45 -9.68 24.21
C ASN A 341 -44.97 -9.36 24.50
N PRO A 342 -44.67 -8.33 25.31
CA PRO A 342 -43.30 -7.94 25.65
C PRO A 342 -42.46 -8.98 26.42
N LYS A 343 -43.00 -10.17 26.73
CA LYS A 343 -42.27 -11.32 27.29
C LYS A 343 -41.92 -12.39 26.24
N ALA A 344 -42.40 -12.25 25.01
CA ALA A 344 -42.00 -13.11 23.91
C ALA A 344 -40.52 -12.85 23.55
N PRO A 345 -39.76 -13.89 23.15
CA PRO A 345 -38.48 -13.70 22.48
C PRO A 345 -38.62 -12.81 21.23
N ARG A 346 -37.51 -12.19 20.77
CA ARG A 346 -37.49 -11.56 19.45
C ARG A 346 -37.81 -12.60 18.37
N ALA A 347 -38.58 -12.17 17.38
CA ALA A 347 -38.95 -12.98 16.23
C ALA A 347 -38.26 -12.42 14.98
N VAL A 348 -37.93 -13.29 14.03
CA VAL A 348 -37.46 -12.91 12.69
C VAL A 348 -38.53 -13.35 11.69
N GLU A 349 -39.18 -12.39 11.03
CA GLU A 349 -40.07 -12.68 9.90
C GLU A 349 -39.28 -12.62 8.59
N GLN A 350 -39.48 -13.62 7.72
CA GLN A 350 -38.96 -13.63 6.36
C GLN A 350 -40.09 -13.37 5.36
N LEU A 351 -39.97 -12.30 4.58
CA LEU A 351 -40.95 -11.84 3.60
C LEU A 351 -40.31 -11.72 2.22
N SER A 352 -41.07 -11.86 1.14
CA SER A 352 -40.61 -11.36 -0.17
C SER A 352 -40.54 -9.83 -0.13
N TYR A 353 -39.71 -9.21 -0.99
CA TYR A 353 -39.58 -7.75 -1.05
C TYR A 353 -40.93 -7.07 -1.32
N SER A 354 -41.73 -7.61 -2.25
CA SER A 354 -43.08 -7.14 -2.54
C SER A 354 -44.04 -7.29 -1.36
N ARG A 355 -43.92 -8.34 -0.53
CA ARG A 355 -44.77 -8.51 0.66
C ARG A 355 -44.33 -7.59 1.81
N ALA A 356 -43.02 -7.40 2.00
CA ALA A 356 -42.48 -6.48 3.00
C ALA A 356 -42.93 -5.03 2.75
N LEU A 357 -42.88 -4.56 1.49
CA LEU A 357 -43.34 -3.19 1.16
C LEU A 357 -44.85 -2.96 1.37
N ASN A 358 -45.69 -3.99 1.22
CA ASN A 358 -47.15 -3.82 1.20
C ASN A 358 -47.87 -4.34 2.46
N GLN A 359 -47.22 -5.12 3.32
CA GLN A 359 -47.85 -5.78 4.47
C GLN A 359 -47.07 -5.67 5.79
N ALA A 360 -45.77 -5.33 5.77
CA ALA A 360 -45.02 -5.21 7.02
C ALA A 360 -45.41 -3.93 7.77
N THR A 361 -45.92 -4.09 8.99
CA THR A 361 -46.15 -2.98 9.93
C THR A 361 -44.93 -2.86 10.83
N LEU A 362 -44.08 -1.87 10.57
CA LEU A 362 -42.83 -1.65 11.31
C LEU A 362 -43.11 -1.05 12.70
N GLN A 363 -42.32 -1.46 13.69
CA GLN A 363 -42.49 -1.13 15.12
C GLN A 363 -41.19 -0.56 15.72
N ASP A 364 -41.27 0.07 16.90
CA ASP A 364 -40.07 0.58 17.58
C ASP A 364 -39.15 -0.56 18.00
N GLY A 365 -37.90 -0.50 17.55
CA GLY A 365 -36.89 -1.52 17.80
C GLY A 365 -36.71 -2.55 16.67
N ASP A 366 -37.45 -2.46 15.57
CA ASP A 366 -37.29 -3.39 14.45
C ASP A 366 -35.96 -3.19 13.70
N ILE A 367 -35.39 -4.30 13.22
CA ILE A 367 -34.20 -4.34 12.37
C ILE A 367 -34.58 -4.97 11.03
N VAL A 368 -34.71 -4.15 9.99
CA VAL A 368 -34.99 -4.59 8.63
C VAL A 368 -33.67 -4.85 7.92
N THR A 369 -33.41 -6.11 7.54
CA THR A 369 -32.24 -6.49 6.75
C THR A 369 -32.61 -6.71 5.28
N LEU A 370 -31.98 -5.91 4.42
CA LEU A 370 -32.07 -6.03 2.96
C LEU A 370 -30.79 -6.65 2.38
N PHE A 371 -30.97 -7.55 1.43
CA PHE A 371 -29.89 -8.21 0.70
C PHE A 371 -29.74 -7.60 -0.69
N GLN A 372 -28.50 -7.50 -1.18
CA GLN A 372 -28.28 -7.17 -2.58
C GLN A 372 -28.71 -8.32 -3.51
N ALA A 373 -29.05 -7.98 -4.75
CA ALA A 373 -29.31 -8.95 -5.81
C ALA A 373 -28.05 -9.77 -6.10
N ARG A 374 -28.20 -11.09 -6.31
CA ARG A 374 -27.09 -11.94 -6.75
C ARG A 374 -26.75 -11.59 -8.20
N LEU A 375 -25.51 -11.18 -8.47
CA LEU A 375 -24.99 -10.92 -9.81
C LEU A 375 -24.67 -12.22 -10.57
N GLU A 376 -25.61 -13.17 -10.53
CA GLU A 376 -25.47 -14.54 -11.03
C GLU A 376 -26.20 -14.70 -12.37
N PHE A 377 -25.54 -15.31 -13.35
CA PHE A 377 -26.04 -15.43 -14.72
C PHE A 377 -26.51 -16.87 -14.96
N ALA A 378 -27.81 -17.10 -14.85
CA ALA A 378 -28.42 -18.43 -14.99
C ALA A 378 -28.40 -18.99 -16.43
N ASN A 379 -28.04 -18.17 -17.43
CA ASN A 379 -28.16 -18.46 -18.86
C ASN A 379 -26.97 -17.96 -19.69
N ALA A 380 -25.76 -17.93 -19.11
CA ALA A 380 -24.56 -17.50 -19.83
C ALA A 380 -23.33 -18.37 -19.52
N VAL A 381 -22.40 -18.41 -20.47
CA VAL A 381 -21.01 -18.83 -20.27
C VAL A 381 -20.10 -17.62 -20.38
N THR A 382 -18.98 -17.59 -19.65
CA THR A 382 -18.03 -16.48 -19.70
C THR A 382 -16.77 -16.90 -20.46
N LEU A 383 -16.37 -16.13 -21.47
CA LEU A 383 -15.09 -16.31 -22.17
C LEU A 383 -14.12 -15.22 -21.69
N LYS A 384 -12.95 -15.62 -21.14
CA LYS A 384 -11.92 -14.71 -20.61
C LYS A 384 -10.51 -15.11 -21.06
N GLY A 385 -9.54 -14.20 -20.85
CA GLY A 385 -8.12 -14.41 -21.18
C GLY A 385 -7.72 -13.83 -22.53
N ASN A 386 -6.85 -14.53 -23.27
CA ASN A 386 -6.28 -14.10 -24.54
C ASN A 386 -7.29 -14.29 -25.70
N VAL A 387 -8.36 -13.49 -25.70
CA VAL A 387 -9.49 -13.56 -26.64
C VAL A 387 -9.82 -12.20 -27.24
N ALA A 388 -10.51 -12.16 -28.38
CA ALA A 388 -10.88 -10.92 -29.07
C ALA A 388 -11.82 -10.02 -28.24
N ALA A 389 -12.88 -10.63 -27.69
CA ALA A 389 -13.87 -9.98 -26.85
C ALA A 389 -14.17 -10.84 -25.62
N ALA A 390 -13.52 -10.52 -24.50
CA ALA A 390 -13.78 -11.16 -23.21
C ALA A 390 -15.16 -10.71 -22.70
N ALA A 391 -16.12 -11.63 -22.67
CA ALA A 391 -17.53 -11.31 -22.47
C ALA A 391 -18.33 -12.51 -21.94
N ARG A 392 -19.60 -12.26 -21.59
CA ARG A 392 -20.60 -13.30 -21.29
C ARG A 392 -21.40 -13.57 -22.56
N TYR A 393 -21.41 -14.82 -22.99
CA TYR A 393 -22.10 -15.30 -24.17
C TYR A 393 -23.36 -16.07 -23.74
N PRO A 394 -24.52 -15.92 -24.42
CA PRO A 394 -25.74 -16.66 -24.07
C PRO A 394 -25.52 -18.17 -24.14
N TYR A 395 -25.87 -18.88 -23.08
CA TYR A 395 -25.85 -20.33 -23.04
C TYR A 395 -27.11 -20.91 -23.70
N PHE A 396 -26.93 -21.97 -24.47
CA PHE A 396 -28.02 -22.80 -25.00
C PHE A 396 -27.74 -24.28 -24.73
N GLU A 397 -28.79 -25.09 -24.68
CA GLU A 397 -28.65 -26.52 -24.39
C GLU A 397 -27.85 -27.23 -25.51
N GLY A 398 -26.82 -27.97 -25.11
CA GLY A 398 -25.92 -28.66 -26.04
C GLY A 398 -24.71 -27.85 -26.53
N MET A 399 -24.56 -26.58 -26.11
CA MET A 399 -23.42 -25.70 -26.45
C MET A 399 -22.07 -26.33 -26.09
N ARG A 400 -21.06 -26.14 -26.95
CA ARG A 400 -19.69 -26.63 -26.81
C ARG A 400 -18.64 -25.53 -26.97
N ILE A 401 -17.37 -25.88 -26.74
CA ILE A 401 -16.22 -24.99 -26.95
C ILE A 401 -16.19 -24.38 -28.36
N ALA A 402 -16.45 -25.16 -29.42
CA ALA A 402 -16.47 -24.66 -30.80
C ALA A 402 -17.63 -23.67 -31.08
N ASP A 403 -18.71 -23.69 -30.30
CA ASP A 403 -19.79 -22.70 -30.42
C ASP A 403 -19.42 -21.37 -29.74
N LEU A 404 -18.53 -21.42 -28.73
CA LEU A 404 -18.00 -20.26 -28.02
C LEU A 404 -16.76 -19.64 -28.70
N VAL A 405 -15.95 -20.47 -29.35
CA VAL A 405 -14.73 -20.08 -30.08
C VAL A 405 -14.74 -20.76 -31.47
N PRO A 406 -15.57 -20.27 -32.41
CA PRO A 406 -15.79 -20.94 -33.70
C PRO A 406 -14.67 -20.77 -34.72
N ASN A 407 -13.82 -19.75 -34.57
CA ASN A 407 -12.73 -19.44 -35.49
C ASN A 407 -11.56 -18.76 -34.77
N THR A 408 -10.47 -18.54 -35.51
CA THR A 408 -9.28 -17.84 -34.99
C THR A 408 -9.56 -16.38 -34.64
N ASP A 409 -10.51 -15.74 -35.31
CA ASP A 409 -10.79 -14.30 -35.15
C ASP A 409 -11.39 -13.99 -33.77
N ALA A 410 -12.14 -14.93 -33.19
CA ALA A 410 -12.59 -14.89 -31.79
C ALA A 410 -11.43 -14.81 -30.77
N LEU A 411 -10.18 -15.06 -31.19
CA LEU A 411 -8.98 -15.00 -30.36
C LEU A 411 -8.06 -13.80 -30.66
N ILE A 412 -8.31 -13.03 -31.73
CA ILE A 412 -7.45 -11.90 -32.11
C ILE A 412 -7.89 -10.63 -31.36
N GLN A 413 -7.13 -10.24 -30.35
CA GLN A 413 -7.37 -9.00 -29.60
C GLN A 413 -7.37 -7.75 -30.50
N ASP A 414 -8.27 -6.82 -30.20
CA ASP A 414 -8.25 -5.43 -30.66
C ASP A 414 -6.87 -4.75 -30.47
N SER A 415 -6.13 -5.15 -29.42
CA SER A 415 -4.78 -4.68 -29.13
C SER A 415 -3.77 -5.05 -30.23
N TYR A 416 -3.92 -6.20 -30.88
CA TYR A 416 -3.06 -6.64 -31.98
C TYR A 416 -3.18 -5.68 -33.17
N PHE A 417 -4.40 -5.34 -33.59
CA PHE A 417 -4.63 -4.42 -34.71
C PHE A 417 -4.14 -3.00 -34.40
N LYS A 418 -4.38 -2.49 -33.19
CA LYS A 418 -3.88 -1.18 -32.74
C LYS A 418 -2.34 -1.12 -32.71
N LYS A 419 -1.67 -2.15 -32.17
CA LYS A 419 -0.20 -2.28 -32.19
C LYS A 419 0.34 -2.40 -33.63
N LYS A 420 -0.30 -3.19 -34.49
CA LYS A 420 0.10 -3.39 -35.89
C LYS A 420 -0.06 -2.12 -36.73
N GLY A 421 -1.10 -1.32 -36.48
CA GLY A 421 -1.27 0.00 -37.09
C GLY A 421 -0.13 0.97 -36.71
N ALA A 422 0.28 0.97 -35.43
CA ALA A 422 1.42 1.77 -34.98
C ALA A 422 2.73 1.34 -35.67
N LEU A 423 3.00 0.03 -35.81
CA LEU A 423 4.18 -0.50 -36.52
C LEU A 423 4.30 -0.01 -37.97
N VAL A 424 3.19 0.24 -38.66
CA VAL A 424 3.18 0.79 -40.03
C VAL A 424 3.50 2.30 -40.06
N GLN A 425 3.26 3.03 -38.98
CA GLN A 425 3.57 4.46 -38.87
C GLN A 425 4.99 4.75 -38.34
N PHE A 426 5.71 3.77 -37.80
CA PHE A 426 7.07 3.93 -37.27
C PHE A 426 8.16 4.02 -38.34
N ASN A 427 8.09 5.04 -39.21
CA ASN A 427 9.27 5.52 -39.91
C ASN A 427 10.28 6.08 -38.88
N LYS A 428 11.50 5.55 -38.85
CA LYS A 428 12.58 5.97 -37.94
C LYS A 428 12.94 7.46 -38.06
N ALA A 429 12.65 8.09 -39.20
CA ALA A 429 12.81 9.54 -39.39
C ALA A 429 11.66 10.37 -38.80
N ASP A 430 10.40 9.92 -38.96
CA ASP A 430 9.24 10.67 -38.47
C ASP A 430 8.99 10.42 -36.96
N ALA A 431 9.38 9.26 -36.43
CA ALA A 431 9.49 9.04 -34.99
C ALA A 431 10.50 10.00 -34.34
N ARG A 432 11.64 10.27 -35.01
CA ARG A 432 12.59 11.30 -34.57
C ARG A 432 11.97 12.71 -34.58
N LYS A 433 11.23 13.08 -35.63
CA LYS A 433 10.49 14.37 -35.68
C LYS A 433 9.44 14.48 -34.58
N ALA A 434 8.63 13.44 -34.36
CA ALA A 434 7.57 13.44 -33.35
C ALA A 434 8.12 13.61 -31.93
N VAL A 435 9.30 13.05 -31.65
CA VAL A 435 10.04 13.22 -30.38
C VAL A 435 10.70 14.60 -30.26
N THR A 436 10.90 15.34 -31.36
CA THR A 436 11.47 16.69 -31.36
C THR A 436 10.47 17.82 -31.64
N ASP A 437 9.17 17.52 -31.81
CA ASP A 437 8.09 18.51 -32.00
C ASP A 437 7.32 18.74 -30.68
N PRO A 438 7.48 19.91 -30.02
CA PRO A 438 6.81 20.20 -28.75
C PRO A 438 5.28 20.19 -28.83
N LYS A 439 4.68 20.39 -30.02
CA LYS A 439 3.22 20.31 -30.21
C LYS A 439 2.72 18.87 -30.20
N LEU A 440 3.53 17.91 -30.64
CA LEU A 440 3.14 16.50 -30.63
C LEU A 440 3.35 15.84 -29.27
N GLN A 441 4.47 16.16 -28.58
CA GLN A 441 4.72 15.69 -27.21
C GLN A 441 3.57 16.07 -26.26
N SER A 442 3.11 17.32 -26.33
CA SER A 442 2.02 17.84 -25.48
C SER A 442 0.62 17.27 -25.82
N GLN A 443 0.42 16.72 -27.02
CA GLN A 443 -0.82 16.02 -27.41
C GLN A 443 -0.81 14.52 -27.09
N LEU A 444 0.37 13.89 -27.04
CA LEU A 444 0.53 12.46 -26.81
C LEU A 444 0.75 12.08 -25.33
N GLY A 445 0.98 13.05 -24.44
CA GLY A 445 1.11 12.81 -23.00
C GLY A 445 2.33 11.99 -22.61
N LEU A 446 3.41 12.05 -23.40
CA LEU A 446 4.64 11.31 -23.16
C LEU A 446 5.48 12.01 -22.08
N ASP A 447 5.73 11.28 -20.99
CA ASP A 447 6.59 11.74 -19.89
C ASP A 447 8.06 11.49 -20.24
N ASP A 448 8.76 12.55 -20.68
CA ASP A 448 10.16 12.53 -21.14
C ASP A 448 11.13 11.90 -20.11
N THR A 449 10.78 11.90 -18.81
CA THR A 449 11.64 11.45 -17.71
C THR A 449 12.06 9.98 -17.80
N LYS A 450 11.29 9.13 -18.51
CA LYS A 450 11.55 7.68 -18.63
C LYS A 450 12.19 7.25 -19.95
N LEU A 451 12.17 8.10 -20.98
CA LEU A 451 12.72 7.78 -22.30
C LEU A 451 14.07 8.46 -22.57
N PHE A 452 14.31 9.64 -21.99
CA PHE A 452 15.46 10.49 -22.35
C PHE A 452 16.23 11.05 -21.15
N SER A 453 16.72 10.18 -20.27
CA SER A 453 17.77 10.54 -19.30
C SER A 453 19.05 10.96 -20.03
N LYS A 454 19.29 12.27 -20.14
CA LYS A 454 20.44 12.88 -20.82
C LYS A 454 21.77 12.72 -20.06
N ALA A 455 22.27 11.49 -19.98
CA ALA A 455 23.65 11.18 -19.60
C ALA A 455 23.99 9.74 -20.03
N ASP A 456 24.56 9.57 -21.24
CA ASP A 456 25.31 8.37 -21.70
C ASP A 456 25.61 8.54 -23.22
N GLU A 457 26.59 9.36 -23.57
CA GLU A 457 27.18 9.37 -24.93
C GLU A 457 28.36 8.38 -24.98
N GLY A 458 28.05 7.09 -24.91
CA GLY A 458 29.02 6.00 -24.98
C GLY A 458 28.35 4.62 -24.96
N GLU A 459 28.71 3.77 -25.93
CA GLU A 459 28.52 2.30 -26.02
C GLU A 459 27.11 1.68 -25.81
N LYS A 460 26.09 2.42 -25.38
CA LYS A 460 24.72 1.90 -25.14
C LYS A 460 23.84 1.90 -26.39
N GLY A 461 24.42 1.51 -27.53
CA GLY A 461 23.70 1.27 -28.78
C GLY A 461 22.90 -0.03 -28.74
N GLU A 462 23.55 -1.13 -28.36
CA GLU A 462 22.99 -2.48 -28.44
C GLU A 462 21.98 -2.77 -27.31
N GLN A 463 22.28 -2.35 -26.07
CA GLN A 463 21.34 -2.49 -24.93
C GLN A 463 20.00 -1.78 -25.15
N LYS A 464 19.97 -0.72 -25.98
CA LYS A 464 18.71 -0.04 -26.37
C LYS A 464 17.93 -0.78 -27.45
N ILE A 465 18.55 -1.70 -28.19
CA ILE A 465 17.88 -2.61 -29.12
C ILE A 465 17.31 -3.80 -28.34
N GLU A 466 18.10 -4.41 -27.44
CA GLU A 466 17.66 -5.56 -26.62
C GLU A 466 16.39 -5.23 -25.80
N VAL A 467 16.30 -4.04 -25.19
CA VAL A 467 15.07 -3.57 -24.49
C VAL A 467 13.88 -3.37 -25.43
N LEU A 468 14.11 -2.99 -26.69
CA LEU A 468 13.07 -2.84 -27.71
C LEU A 468 12.58 -4.20 -28.23
N GLU A 469 13.49 -5.18 -28.37
CA GLU A 469 13.17 -6.54 -28.79
C GLU A 469 12.48 -7.35 -27.68
N ASP A 470 12.89 -7.22 -26.42
CA ASP A 470 12.15 -7.75 -25.25
C ASP A 470 10.73 -7.16 -25.19
N THR A 471 10.59 -5.87 -25.48
CA THR A 471 9.29 -5.19 -25.53
C THR A 471 8.43 -5.73 -26.67
N ILE A 472 8.98 -5.87 -27.89
CA ILE A 472 8.28 -6.42 -29.06
C ILE A 472 7.86 -7.88 -28.83
N THR A 473 8.73 -8.69 -28.22
CA THR A 473 8.49 -10.11 -27.95
C THR A 473 7.40 -10.31 -26.89
N ASN A 474 7.36 -9.47 -25.84
CA ASN A 474 6.28 -9.48 -24.85
C ASN A 474 4.97 -8.81 -25.35
N LEU A 475 5.03 -7.94 -26.37
CA LEU A 475 3.83 -7.28 -26.93
C LEU A 475 2.93 -8.20 -27.76
N LEU A 476 3.44 -9.35 -28.21
CA LEU A 476 2.75 -10.38 -28.99
C LEU A 476 2.49 -11.64 -28.13
N SER A 477 1.55 -11.53 -27.19
CA SER A 477 1.05 -12.64 -26.37
C SER A 477 0.43 -13.74 -27.24
N GLN A 478 1.25 -14.74 -27.62
CA GLN A 478 0.82 -15.84 -28.48
C GLN A 478 -0.27 -16.66 -27.79
N ILE A 479 -1.26 -17.14 -28.55
CA ILE A 479 -2.33 -17.99 -28.01
C ILE A 479 -1.74 -19.34 -27.59
N ASN A 480 -2.06 -19.81 -26.39
CA ASN A 480 -1.76 -21.18 -25.99
C ASN A 480 -2.74 -22.15 -26.68
N TRP A 481 -2.37 -22.54 -27.89
CA TRP A 481 -3.16 -23.43 -28.74
C TRP A 481 -3.40 -24.82 -28.13
N ASP A 482 -2.54 -25.25 -27.21
CA ASP A 482 -2.56 -26.63 -26.71
C ASP A 482 -3.10 -26.74 -25.27
N TYR A 483 -3.43 -25.62 -24.62
CA TYR A 483 -4.03 -25.58 -23.28
C TYR A 483 -4.99 -24.40 -23.07
N ALA A 484 -6.24 -24.73 -22.78
CA ALA A 484 -7.27 -23.86 -22.22
C ALA A 484 -8.02 -24.60 -21.10
N VAL A 485 -8.80 -23.90 -20.28
CA VAL A 485 -9.53 -24.52 -19.15
C VAL A 485 -10.98 -24.04 -19.06
N ILE A 486 -11.88 -24.96 -18.69
CA ILE A 486 -13.23 -24.64 -18.21
C ILE A 486 -13.18 -24.65 -16.67
N GLU A 487 -13.53 -23.53 -16.06
CA GLU A 487 -13.76 -23.38 -14.62
C GLU A 487 -15.27 -23.57 -14.37
N ARG A 488 -15.65 -24.63 -13.65
CA ARG A 488 -17.05 -25.05 -13.44
C ARG A 488 -17.34 -25.33 -11.97
N LEU A 489 -18.29 -24.60 -11.39
CA LEU A 489 -18.77 -24.78 -10.01
C LEU A 489 -19.83 -25.91 -9.95
N ASP A 490 -19.55 -26.98 -9.21
CA ASP A 490 -20.58 -27.92 -8.79
C ASP A 490 -21.46 -27.27 -7.70
N ARG A 491 -22.75 -27.11 -7.99
CA ARG A 491 -23.72 -26.45 -7.11
C ARG A 491 -24.20 -27.30 -5.92
N LYS A 492 -23.88 -28.61 -5.90
CA LYS A 492 -24.22 -29.54 -4.82
C LYS A 492 -23.05 -29.68 -3.85
N GLU A 493 -21.85 -29.93 -4.38
CA GLU A 493 -20.63 -30.13 -3.58
C GLU A 493 -19.91 -28.81 -3.25
N LEU A 494 -20.33 -27.70 -3.86
CA LEU A 494 -19.73 -26.36 -3.75
C LEU A 494 -18.23 -26.32 -4.09
N GLN A 495 -17.79 -27.21 -4.98
CA GLN A 495 -16.42 -27.30 -5.47
C GLN A 495 -16.27 -26.70 -6.86
N THR A 496 -15.22 -25.91 -7.07
CA THR A 496 -14.83 -25.46 -8.42
C THR A 496 -13.92 -26.50 -9.05
N THR A 497 -14.37 -27.08 -10.15
CA THR A 497 -13.61 -28.02 -10.98
C THR A 497 -12.93 -27.29 -12.13
N LEU A 498 -11.69 -27.69 -12.45
CA LEU A 498 -10.95 -27.21 -13.60
C LEU A 498 -10.84 -28.33 -14.62
N ILE A 499 -11.43 -28.13 -15.79
CA ILE A 499 -11.48 -29.12 -16.89
C ILE A 499 -10.58 -28.61 -18.02
N PRO A 500 -9.32 -29.07 -18.12
CA PRO A 500 -8.40 -28.63 -19.17
C PRO A 500 -8.70 -29.31 -20.52
N PHE A 501 -8.51 -28.58 -21.60
CA PHE A 501 -8.68 -29.07 -22.97
C PHE A 501 -7.66 -28.45 -23.93
N ASN A 502 -7.40 -29.13 -25.05
CA ASN A 502 -6.56 -28.62 -26.14
C ASN A 502 -7.39 -27.73 -27.07
N LEU A 503 -7.11 -26.42 -27.07
CA LEU A 503 -7.90 -25.42 -27.80
C LEU A 503 -7.93 -25.67 -29.31
N ARG A 504 -6.76 -25.93 -29.93
CA ARG A 504 -6.62 -26.18 -31.37
C ARG A 504 -7.49 -27.35 -31.82
N LYS A 505 -7.50 -28.44 -31.07
CA LYS A 505 -8.34 -29.62 -31.32
C LYS A 505 -9.83 -29.35 -31.08
N ALA A 506 -10.17 -28.61 -30.02
CA ALA A 506 -11.55 -28.25 -29.71
C ALA A 506 -12.18 -27.41 -30.84
N MET A 507 -11.45 -26.41 -31.34
CA MET A 507 -11.83 -25.59 -32.50
C MET A 507 -11.89 -26.40 -33.80
N ALA A 508 -11.02 -27.41 -33.96
CA ALA A 508 -11.09 -28.37 -35.07
C ALA A 508 -12.22 -29.41 -34.93
N GLY A 509 -13.06 -29.32 -33.89
CA GLY A 509 -14.21 -30.19 -33.68
C GLY A 509 -13.91 -31.58 -33.11
N ASP A 510 -12.68 -31.84 -32.63
CA ASP A 510 -12.29 -33.11 -31.99
C ASP A 510 -13.26 -33.45 -30.83
N PRO A 511 -14.05 -34.54 -30.90
CA PRO A 511 -15.05 -34.84 -29.87
C PRO A 511 -14.50 -35.04 -28.45
N SER A 512 -13.19 -35.32 -28.31
CA SER A 512 -12.52 -35.44 -27.01
C SER A 512 -12.12 -34.11 -26.39
N GLN A 513 -12.06 -33.03 -27.17
CA GLN A 513 -11.61 -31.69 -26.75
C GLN A 513 -12.70 -30.62 -26.91
N ASN A 514 -13.64 -30.81 -27.84
CA ASN A 514 -14.80 -29.95 -28.03
C ASN A 514 -15.89 -30.24 -27.00
N LEU A 515 -15.56 -30.00 -25.73
CA LEU A 515 -16.34 -30.37 -24.55
C LEU A 515 -17.69 -29.62 -24.48
N LEU A 516 -18.68 -30.24 -23.84
CA LEU A 516 -19.98 -29.63 -23.54
C LEU A 516 -19.88 -28.63 -22.39
N LEU A 517 -20.42 -27.44 -22.63
CA LEU A 517 -20.54 -26.36 -21.66
C LEU A 517 -21.83 -26.43 -20.85
N GLN A 518 -21.86 -25.70 -19.73
CA GLN A 518 -22.98 -25.55 -18.82
C GLN A 518 -23.15 -24.08 -18.42
N ALA A 519 -24.37 -23.65 -18.11
CA ALA A 519 -24.63 -22.29 -17.65
C ALA A 519 -23.86 -21.97 -16.35
N GLY A 520 -23.06 -20.91 -16.38
CA GLY A 520 -22.14 -20.53 -15.31
C GLY A 520 -20.68 -20.94 -15.55
N ASP A 521 -20.37 -21.73 -16.57
CA ASP A 521 -18.99 -22.06 -16.93
C ASP A 521 -18.17 -20.80 -17.28
N VAL A 522 -16.90 -20.80 -16.88
CA VAL A 522 -15.93 -19.78 -17.27
C VAL A 522 -14.79 -20.42 -18.06
N VAL A 523 -14.78 -20.20 -19.37
CA VAL A 523 -13.73 -20.68 -20.29
C VAL A 523 -12.60 -19.66 -20.34
N THR A 524 -11.39 -20.10 -20.00
CA THR A 524 -10.19 -19.26 -20.03
C THR A 524 -9.25 -19.73 -21.13
N ILE A 525 -8.94 -18.83 -22.07
CA ILE A 525 -7.90 -19.02 -23.07
C ILE A 525 -6.63 -18.36 -22.59
N PHE A 526 -5.54 -19.11 -22.46
CA PHE A 526 -4.28 -18.59 -21.94
C PHE A 526 -3.38 -18.03 -23.05
N SER A 527 -2.55 -17.07 -22.69
CA SER A 527 -1.31 -16.73 -23.40
C SER A 527 -0.30 -17.87 -23.22
N ALA A 528 0.61 -18.02 -24.18
CA ALA A 528 1.80 -18.85 -24.03
C ALA A 528 2.72 -18.35 -22.88
N ASN A 529 2.56 -17.08 -22.49
CA ASN A 529 3.38 -16.41 -21.48
C ASN A 529 2.68 -16.31 -20.09
N ASP A 530 1.51 -16.92 -19.90
CA ASP A 530 0.80 -16.85 -18.60
C ASP A 530 1.51 -17.71 -17.54
N ALA A 531 1.78 -17.11 -16.38
CA ALA A 531 2.87 -17.54 -15.49
C ALA A 531 2.63 -18.83 -14.68
N ASP A 532 1.41 -19.39 -14.67
CA ASP A 532 0.99 -20.51 -13.83
C ASP A 532 0.90 -21.86 -14.58
N ILE A 533 1.59 -22.00 -15.72
CA ILE A 533 1.79 -23.31 -16.35
C ILE A 533 2.82 -24.12 -15.53
N PRO A 534 2.56 -25.40 -15.19
CA PRO A 534 3.56 -26.25 -14.57
C PRO A 534 4.85 -26.32 -15.40
N LYS A 535 5.98 -25.97 -14.80
CA LYS A 535 7.29 -25.77 -15.47
C LYS A 535 7.78 -26.98 -16.28
N SER A 536 7.22 -28.16 -16.04
CA SER A 536 7.41 -29.38 -16.84
C SER A 536 6.78 -29.37 -18.24
N ARG A 537 6.20 -28.24 -18.70
CA ARG A 537 5.58 -28.11 -20.04
C ARG A 537 5.96 -26.87 -20.84
N THR A 538 6.79 -25.98 -20.32
CA THR A 538 7.21 -24.75 -21.02
C THR A 538 8.58 -24.94 -21.66
N THR A 539 8.71 -24.67 -22.97
CA THR A 539 10.01 -24.59 -23.63
C THR A 539 10.74 -23.32 -23.20
N ALA A 540 11.94 -23.46 -22.66
CA ALA A 540 12.78 -22.34 -22.22
C ALA A 540 13.61 -21.78 -23.38
N LEU A 541 13.77 -20.46 -23.47
CA LEU A 541 14.74 -19.81 -24.34
C LEU A 541 15.99 -19.45 -23.52
N ILE A 542 17.15 -19.95 -23.96
CA ILE A 542 18.45 -19.70 -23.29
C ILE A 542 19.48 -19.17 -24.29
N LYS A 543 20.49 -18.46 -23.81
CA LYS A 543 21.59 -17.90 -24.63
C LYS A 543 22.88 -18.68 -24.38
N VAL A 544 23.50 -19.26 -25.40
CA VAL A 544 24.83 -19.91 -25.31
C VAL A 544 25.89 -19.01 -25.96
N THR A 545 26.96 -18.70 -25.23
CA THR A 545 28.01 -17.76 -25.65
C THR A 545 29.43 -18.28 -25.39
N GLY A 546 30.39 -17.74 -26.14
CA GLY A 546 31.80 -18.11 -26.06
C GLY A 546 32.14 -19.31 -26.94
N GLU A 547 33.04 -20.17 -26.47
CA GLU A 547 33.73 -21.21 -27.25
C GLU A 547 32.89 -22.47 -27.46
N VAL A 548 31.77 -22.28 -28.15
CA VAL A 548 30.92 -23.31 -28.76
C VAL A 548 30.91 -23.12 -30.27
N LYS A 549 30.67 -24.19 -31.03
CA LYS A 549 30.70 -24.15 -32.49
C LYS A 549 29.62 -23.26 -33.12
N ALA A 550 28.54 -22.99 -32.40
CA ALA A 550 27.51 -22.02 -32.76
C ALA A 550 27.01 -21.25 -31.52
N PRO A 551 27.56 -20.07 -31.18
CA PRO A 551 26.98 -19.21 -30.16
C PRO A 551 25.66 -18.62 -30.66
N GLY A 552 24.66 -18.47 -29.79
CA GLY A 552 23.31 -18.04 -30.19
C GLY A 552 22.24 -18.30 -29.12
N TYR A 553 20.98 -18.11 -29.50
CA TYR A 553 19.81 -18.42 -28.67
C TYR A 553 19.24 -19.78 -29.04
N TYR A 554 18.88 -20.58 -28.03
CA TYR A 554 18.45 -21.97 -28.20
C TYR A 554 17.17 -22.26 -27.42
N GLN A 555 16.26 -23.00 -28.06
CA GLN A 555 15.05 -23.51 -27.42
C GLN A 555 15.34 -24.85 -26.74
N ILE A 556 15.02 -24.91 -25.45
CA ILE A 556 15.25 -26.02 -24.54
C ILE A 556 13.90 -26.63 -24.15
N ALA A 557 13.79 -27.95 -24.25
CA ALA A 557 12.59 -28.69 -23.85
C ALA A 557 12.57 -28.94 -22.33
N PRO A 558 11.39 -29.13 -21.70
CA PRO A 558 11.30 -29.40 -20.27
C PRO A 558 12.15 -30.61 -19.85
N GLY A 559 13.07 -30.41 -18.90
CA GLY A 559 13.99 -31.43 -18.40
C GLY A 559 15.30 -31.60 -19.19
N GLU A 560 15.51 -30.86 -20.28
CA GLU A 560 16.84 -30.78 -20.91
C GLU A 560 17.84 -29.98 -20.04
N THR A 561 19.12 -30.30 -20.19
CA THR A 561 20.18 -29.85 -19.30
C THR A 561 21.22 -28.94 -19.99
N LEU A 562 22.12 -28.40 -19.18
CA LEU A 562 23.34 -27.71 -19.61
C LEU A 562 24.13 -28.46 -20.70
N ARG A 563 24.15 -29.80 -20.64
CA ARG A 563 24.82 -30.65 -21.65
C ARG A 563 24.13 -30.56 -23.01
N ASP A 564 22.81 -30.62 -23.00
CA ASP A 564 21.97 -30.66 -24.20
C ASP A 564 21.99 -29.31 -24.93
N ALA A 565 22.05 -28.20 -24.18
CA ALA A 565 22.30 -26.87 -24.75
C ALA A 565 23.65 -26.77 -25.47
N VAL A 566 24.73 -27.33 -24.91
CA VAL A 566 26.06 -27.34 -25.55
C VAL A 566 26.08 -28.24 -26.78
N VAL A 567 25.36 -29.37 -26.76
CA VAL A 567 25.16 -30.23 -27.95
C VAL A 567 24.37 -29.50 -29.04
N LYS A 568 23.29 -28.79 -28.68
CA LYS A 568 22.51 -27.94 -29.61
C LYS A 568 23.33 -26.80 -30.21
N ALA A 569 24.29 -26.25 -29.45
CA ALA A 569 25.28 -25.28 -29.93
C ALA A 569 26.40 -25.88 -30.82
N GLY A 570 26.18 -27.08 -31.39
CA GLY A 570 27.12 -27.80 -32.25
C GLY A 570 28.25 -28.51 -31.51
N GLY A 571 28.28 -28.44 -30.17
CA GLY A 571 29.37 -28.88 -29.33
C GLY A 571 30.44 -27.81 -29.08
N LEU A 572 31.47 -28.18 -28.33
CA LEU A 572 32.57 -27.31 -27.92
C LEU A 572 33.47 -26.92 -29.12
N ALA A 573 34.05 -25.71 -29.05
CA ALA A 573 35.17 -25.31 -29.89
C ALA A 573 36.52 -25.85 -29.35
N GLU A 574 37.60 -25.72 -30.13
CA GLU A 574 38.89 -26.38 -29.85
C GLU A 574 39.62 -25.84 -28.61
N ASN A 575 39.36 -24.59 -28.24
CA ASN A 575 39.96 -23.86 -27.11
C ASN A 575 39.00 -23.70 -25.90
N ALA A 576 37.90 -24.45 -25.88
CA ALA A 576 36.82 -24.29 -24.90
C ALA A 576 37.21 -24.70 -23.47
N PHE A 577 37.11 -23.76 -22.51
CA PHE A 577 37.51 -23.99 -21.13
C PHE A 577 36.31 -24.34 -20.25
N LEU A 578 36.01 -25.65 -20.16
CA LEU A 578 34.88 -26.16 -19.36
C LEU A 578 34.97 -25.77 -17.87
N PHE A 579 36.17 -25.73 -17.29
CA PHE A 579 36.35 -25.26 -15.92
C PHE A 579 36.01 -23.77 -15.75
N GLY A 580 36.25 -22.94 -16.76
CA GLY A 580 35.84 -21.53 -16.75
C GLY A 580 34.34 -21.30 -16.96
N ALA A 581 33.56 -22.34 -17.26
CA ALA A 581 32.15 -22.20 -17.62
C ALA A 581 31.31 -21.49 -16.53
N LYS A 582 30.34 -20.72 -17.00
CA LYS A 582 29.40 -19.96 -16.18
C LYS A 582 27.98 -20.20 -16.69
N LEU A 583 27.09 -20.58 -15.78
CA LEU A 583 25.66 -20.40 -15.95
C LEU A 583 25.25 -19.13 -15.18
N SER A 584 24.55 -18.20 -15.83
CA SER A 584 23.86 -17.09 -15.17
C SER A 584 22.35 -17.34 -15.22
N ARG A 585 21.66 -17.16 -14.09
CA ARG A 585 20.23 -17.44 -13.94
C ARG A 585 19.47 -16.25 -13.35
N ARG A 586 18.43 -15.77 -14.05
CA ARG A 586 17.67 -14.56 -13.66
C ARG A 586 17.08 -14.60 -12.25
N SER A 587 16.64 -15.77 -11.76
CA SER A 587 16.15 -15.90 -10.38
C SER A 587 17.26 -15.76 -9.33
N ILE A 588 18.50 -16.12 -9.68
CA ILE A 588 19.67 -15.94 -8.81
C ILE A 588 20.11 -14.48 -8.80
N VAL A 589 20.05 -13.77 -9.94
CA VAL A 589 20.26 -12.29 -9.99
C VAL A 589 19.30 -11.58 -9.02
N ALA A 590 18.01 -11.94 -9.03
CA ALA A 590 17.01 -11.33 -8.16
C ALA A 590 17.26 -11.61 -6.66
N GLU A 591 17.57 -12.86 -6.29
CA GLU A 591 17.89 -13.19 -4.89
C GLU A 591 19.20 -12.52 -4.44
N GLN A 592 20.24 -12.53 -5.28
CA GLN A 592 21.51 -11.84 -4.99
C GLN A 592 21.31 -10.33 -4.78
N GLU A 593 20.44 -9.66 -5.55
CA GLU A 593 20.14 -8.23 -5.36
C GLU A 593 19.42 -7.97 -4.03
N ILE A 594 18.47 -8.85 -3.66
CA ILE A 594 17.78 -8.79 -2.36
C ILE A 594 18.77 -8.95 -1.20
N GLN A 595 19.72 -9.88 -1.29
CA GLN A 595 20.75 -10.08 -0.26
C GLN A 595 21.78 -8.95 -0.23
N LYS A 596 22.17 -8.41 -1.40
CA LYS A 596 23.01 -7.20 -1.53
C LYS A 596 22.38 -6.03 -0.78
N GLN A 597 21.08 -5.76 -1.01
CA GLN A 597 20.37 -4.68 -0.33
C GLN A 597 20.32 -4.88 1.19
N LYS A 598 19.97 -6.08 1.69
CA LYS A 598 19.95 -6.39 3.13
C LYS A 598 21.31 -6.15 3.80
N ALA A 599 22.40 -6.57 3.14
CA ALA A 599 23.76 -6.39 3.64
C ALA A 599 24.18 -4.91 3.64
N LEU A 600 23.84 -4.15 2.60
CA LEU A 600 24.09 -2.71 2.53
C LEU A 600 23.32 -1.95 3.63
N ASP A 601 22.05 -2.26 3.85
CA ASP A 601 21.24 -1.66 4.92
C ASP A 601 21.81 -1.98 6.31
N GLN A 602 22.36 -3.18 6.50
CA GLN A 602 23.04 -3.57 7.74
C GLN A 602 24.36 -2.81 7.93
N ALA A 603 25.16 -2.68 6.88
CA ALA A 603 26.41 -1.92 6.92
C ALA A 603 26.17 -0.41 7.15
N GLU A 604 25.11 0.17 6.58
CA GLU A 604 24.73 1.57 6.82
C GLU A 604 24.27 1.80 8.26
N ARG A 605 23.47 0.88 8.85
CA ARG A 605 23.11 0.92 10.27
C ARG A 605 24.34 0.81 11.19
N MET A 606 25.31 -0.05 10.85
CA MET A 606 26.59 -0.14 11.58
C MET A 606 27.42 1.14 11.43
N LEU A 607 27.46 1.75 10.25
CA LEU A 607 28.16 3.01 10.02
C LEU A 607 27.59 4.14 10.87
N VAL A 608 26.26 4.32 10.89
CA VAL A 608 25.58 5.34 11.70
C VAL A 608 25.84 5.14 13.19
N SER A 609 25.70 3.92 13.71
CA SER A 609 25.95 3.63 15.13
C SER A 609 27.43 3.83 15.53
N SER A 610 28.37 3.43 14.68
CA SER A 610 29.81 3.66 14.90
C SER A 610 30.23 5.13 14.77
N GLN A 611 29.55 5.93 13.94
CA GLN A 611 29.75 7.38 13.89
C GLN A 611 29.28 8.03 15.20
N SER A 612 28.08 7.68 15.68
CA SER A 612 27.50 8.27 16.90
C SER A 612 28.31 8.00 18.17
N SER A 613 28.88 6.79 18.31
CA SER A 613 29.74 6.45 19.45
C SER A 613 31.10 7.14 19.37
N LYS A 614 31.73 7.18 18.18
CA LYS A 614 33.00 7.90 17.97
C LYS A 614 32.86 9.41 18.18
N SER A 615 31.78 10.04 17.72
CA SER A 615 31.54 11.46 17.94
C SER A 615 31.30 11.82 19.41
N ALA A 616 30.67 10.93 20.18
CA ALA A 616 30.49 11.11 21.63
C ALA A 616 31.81 10.99 22.42
N SER A 617 32.84 10.36 21.85
CA SER A 617 34.17 10.18 22.45
C SER A 617 35.25 11.16 21.96
N ALA A 618 34.91 12.11 21.07
CA ALA A 618 35.88 13.04 20.49
C ALA A 618 36.24 14.15 21.49
N LEU A 619 37.50 14.20 21.92
CA LEU A 619 37.97 15.17 22.92
C LEU A 619 38.37 16.53 22.32
N ASN A 620 38.75 16.58 21.04
CA ASN A 620 39.10 17.81 20.33
C ASN A 620 38.45 17.91 18.94
N ALA A 621 38.38 19.13 18.41
CA ALA A 621 37.84 19.39 17.06
C ALA A 621 38.61 18.66 15.93
N ALA A 622 39.91 18.43 16.11
CA ALA A 622 40.72 17.65 15.16
C ALA A 622 40.30 16.17 15.12
N ASP A 623 39.95 15.58 16.27
CA ASP A 623 39.50 14.20 16.37
C ASP A 623 38.13 14.02 15.69
N ALA A 624 37.23 14.99 15.90
CA ALA A 624 35.94 15.05 15.22
C ALA A 624 36.08 15.18 13.70
N ALA A 625 36.98 16.05 13.20
CA ALA A 625 37.25 16.20 11.78
C ALA A 625 37.82 14.92 11.13
N ASN A 626 38.70 14.20 11.84
CA ASN A 626 39.25 12.93 11.38
C ASN A 626 38.20 11.81 11.39
N ALA A 627 37.36 11.73 12.43
CA ALA A 627 36.24 10.79 12.49
C ALA A 627 35.22 11.04 11.36
N GLN A 628 34.94 12.30 11.03
CA GLN A 628 34.04 12.65 9.93
C GLN A 628 34.62 12.28 8.56
N LYS A 629 35.89 12.58 8.27
CA LYS A 629 36.56 12.13 7.03
C LYS A 629 36.55 10.61 6.87
N GLN A 630 36.72 9.87 7.98
CA GLN A 630 36.61 8.40 7.97
C GLN A 630 35.18 7.95 7.61
N ALA A 631 34.14 8.58 8.18
CA ALA A 631 32.74 8.28 7.88
C ALA A 631 32.34 8.65 6.44
N GLU A 632 32.86 9.75 5.88
CA GLU A 632 32.66 10.15 4.49
C GLU A 632 33.29 9.15 3.52
N THR A 633 34.53 8.71 3.78
CA THR A 633 35.22 7.66 3.02
C THR A 633 34.42 6.34 3.04
N GLN A 634 33.85 5.99 4.19
CA GLN A 634 33.01 4.80 4.35
C GLN A 634 31.66 4.91 3.62
N ARG A 635 31.02 6.08 3.56
CA ARG A 635 29.82 6.32 2.74
C ARG A 635 30.10 6.17 1.25
N ALA A 636 31.20 6.76 0.75
CA ALA A 636 31.59 6.66 -0.65
C ALA A 636 31.87 5.20 -1.08
N TYR A 637 32.38 4.37 -0.17
CA TYR A 637 32.56 2.93 -0.41
C TYR A 637 31.22 2.18 -0.53
N LEU A 638 30.25 2.46 0.37
CA LEU A 638 28.91 1.86 0.29
C LEU A 638 28.13 2.27 -0.98
N GLN A 639 28.37 3.48 -1.51
CA GLN A 639 27.80 3.91 -2.80
C GLN A 639 28.34 3.08 -3.96
N ARG A 640 29.65 2.86 -4.06
CA ARG A 640 30.25 1.98 -5.09
C ARG A 640 29.71 0.55 -5.01
N LEU A 641 29.47 0.02 -3.80
CA LEU A 641 28.86 -1.30 -3.63
C LEU A 641 27.37 -1.38 -4.04
N ARG A 642 26.64 -0.25 -4.07
CA ARG A 642 25.26 -0.19 -4.59
C ARG A 642 25.21 -0.32 -6.11
N GLU A 643 26.14 0.33 -6.80
CA GLU A 643 26.22 0.41 -8.27
C GLU A 643 26.56 -0.93 -8.95
N ILE A 644 27.23 -1.83 -8.22
CA ILE A 644 27.59 -3.16 -8.71
C ILE A 644 26.32 -4.03 -8.84
N LYS A 645 26.16 -4.64 -10.02
CA LYS A 645 25.07 -5.58 -10.31
C LYS A 645 25.51 -7.03 -10.04
N PRO A 646 24.68 -7.85 -9.38
CA PRO A 646 24.93 -9.28 -9.27
C PRO A 646 24.84 -9.95 -10.64
N ASP A 647 25.69 -10.95 -10.87
CA ASP A 647 25.92 -11.53 -12.19
C ASP A 647 25.19 -12.87 -12.44
N GLY A 648 24.37 -13.28 -11.46
CA GLY A 648 23.52 -14.47 -11.49
C GLY A 648 24.26 -15.80 -11.47
N ARG A 649 25.58 -15.81 -11.18
CA ARG A 649 26.43 -16.99 -11.38
C ARG A 649 26.01 -18.17 -10.50
N VAL A 650 25.64 -19.26 -11.16
CA VAL A 650 25.60 -20.60 -10.57
C VAL A 650 27.01 -21.19 -10.68
N VAL A 651 27.57 -21.63 -9.55
CA VAL A 651 28.87 -22.32 -9.53
C VAL A 651 28.69 -23.75 -10.03
N LEU A 652 29.49 -24.13 -11.01
CA LEU A 652 29.46 -25.47 -11.62
C LEU A 652 30.61 -26.31 -11.07
N ASP A 653 30.30 -27.50 -10.56
CA ASP A 653 31.31 -28.46 -10.09
C ASP A 653 31.84 -29.26 -11.29
N ILE A 654 32.77 -28.63 -12.01
CA ILE A 654 33.49 -29.16 -13.17
C ILE A 654 34.96 -29.29 -12.76
N LYS A 655 35.65 -30.33 -13.25
CA LYS A 655 37.08 -30.53 -12.95
C LYS A 655 37.98 -29.56 -13.74
N PRO A 656 39.16 -29.17 -13.23
CA PRO A 656 40.11 -28.33 -13.96
C PRO A 656 40.63 -28.93 -15.28
N ASP A 657 40.66 -30.25 -15.38
CA ASP A 657 41.12 -31.06 -16.52
C ASP A 657 39.97 -31.55 -17.44
N ALA A 658 38.73 -31.13 -17.17
CA ALA A 658 37.57 -31.56 -17.95
C ALA A 658 37.63 -31.03 -19.39
N THR A 659 37.46 -31.95 -20.36
CA THR A 659 37.50 -31.65 -21.80
C THR A 659 36.26 -32.13 -22.54
N THR A 660 35.40 -32.93 -21.91
CA THR A 660 34.22 -33.53 -22.56
C THR A 660 32.90 -33.01 -21.97
N ILE A 661 31.87 -32.89 -22.82
CA ILE A 661 30.52 -32.43 -22.40
C ILE A 661 29.92 -33.34 -21.31
N ALA A 662 30.31 -34.63 -21.27
CA ALA A 662 29.88 -35.58 -20.26
C ALA A 662 30.35 -35.24 -18.83
N GLU A 663 31.42 -34.45 -18.69
CA GLU A 663 31.96 -34.01 -17.40
C GLU A 663 31.29 -32.73 -16.87
N MET A 664 30.49 -32.05 -17.69
CA MET A 664 29.62 -30.97 -17.21
C MET A 664 28.48 -31.56 -16.35
N PRO A 665 27.99 -30.85 -15.31
CA PRO A 665 26.86 -31.34 -14.52
C PRO A 665 25.57 -31.41 -15.37
N PRO A 666 24.69 -32.41 -15.15
CA PRO A 666 23.38 -32.52 -15.82
C PRO A 666 22.37 -31.57 -15.15
N LEU A 667 22.67 -30.27 -15.14
CA LEU A 667 21.85 -29.25 -14.50
C LEU A 667 20.74 -28.81 -15.46
N GLU A 668 19.49 -28.98 -15.04
CA GLU A 668 18.30 -28.49 -15.77
C GLU A 668 18.37 -26.98 -15.99
N LEU A 669 18.11 -26.55 -17.22
CA LEU A 669 18.04 -25.14 -17.60
C LEU A 669 16.62 -24.58 -17.47
N VAL A 670 16.52 -23.28 -17.25
CA VAL A 670 15.25 -22.55 -17.17
C VAL A 670 15.25 -21.35 -18.12
N ASP A 671 14.06 -20.81 -18.38
CA ASP A 671 13.89 -19.66 -19.27
C ASP A 671 14.71 -18.44 -18.82
N GLY A 672 15.43 -17.82 -19.76
CA GLY A 672 16.32 -16.69 -19.49
C GLY A 672 17.67 -17.07 -18.85
N ASP A 673 18.05 -18.35 -18.82
CA ASP A 673 19.43 -18.75 -18.49
C ASP A 673 20.43 -18.32 -19.58
N VAL A 674 21.64 -17.96 -19.16
CA VAL A 674 22.78 -17.68 -20.05
C VAL A 674 23.94 -18.61 -19.72
N VAL A 675 24.31 -19.45 -20.70
CA VAL A 675 25.44 -20.38 -20.63
C VAL A 675 26.63 -19.75 -21.35
N SER A 676 27.72 -19.48 -20.63
CA SER A 676 28.95 -18.95 -21.21
C SER A 676 30.13 -19.89 -20.97
N ILE A 677 30.83 -20.28 -22.03
CA ILE A 677 32.05 -21.11 -21.97
C ILE A 677 33.20 -20.26 -22.50
N PRO A 678 34.14 -19.79 -21.66
CA PRO A 678 35.26 -18.96 -22.13
C PRO A 678 36.32 -19.80 -22.85
N ALA A 679 37.25 -19.12 -23.51
CA ALA A 679 38.53 -19.70 -23.92
C ALA A 679 39.43 -19.98 -22.70
N VAL A 680 40.42 -20.87 -22.84
CA VAL A 680 41.44 -21.12 -21.80
C VAL A 680 42.25 -19.83 -21.55
N PRO A 681 42.21 -19.20 -20.36
CA PRO A 681 42.91 -17.95 -20.13
C PRO A 681 44.40 -18.19 -19.92
N GLY A 682 45.25 -17.64 -20.80
CA GLY A 682 46.72 -17.76 -20.74
C GLY A 682 47.38 -16.98 -19.59
N GLN A 683 46.64 -16.59 -18.55
CA GLN A 683 47.10 -15.70 -17.48
C GLN A 683 46.42 -15.97 -16.13
N ILE A 684 47.09 -15.53 -15.06
CA ILE A 684 46.60 -15.47 -13.68
C ILE A 684 46.65 -14.02 -13.20
N ALA A 685 45.61 -13.59 -12.50
CA ALA A 685 45.54 -12.28 -11.88
C ALA A 685 46.13 -12.28 -10.46
N VAL A 686 46.89 -11.26 -10.09
CA VAL A 686 47.35 -11.03 -8.70
C VAL A 686 47.08 -9.58 -8.30
N PHE A 687 46.21 -9.37 -7.32
CA PHE A 687 45.70 -8.06 -6.91
C PHE A 687 45.63 -7.88 -5.38
N GLY A 688 45.48 -6.64 -4.93
CA GLY A 688 45.49 -6.25 -3.51
C GLY A 688 46.88 -5.88 -3.00
N SER A 689 47.17 -6.16 -1.73
CA SER A 689 48.37 -5.70 -1.01
C SER A 689 49.66 -6.48 -1.35
N VAL A 690 50.01 -6.53 -2.63
CA VAL A 690 51.28 -7.02 -3.20
C VAL A 690 52.13 -5.86 -3.76
N TYR A 691 53.42 -6.07 -3.96
CA TYR A 691 54.31 -5.02 -4.50
C TYR A 691 54.08 -4.72 -5.99
N SER A 692 53.66 -5.72 -6.77
CA SER A 692 53.35 -5.58 -8.20
C SER A 692 52.00 -6.24 -8.51
N GLN A 693 50.95 -5.42 -8.65
CA GLN A 693 49.62 -5.87 -9.06
C GLN A 693 49.54 -6.01 -10.58
N GLY A 694 48.96 -7.09 -11.10
CA GLY A 694 48.86 -7.31 -12.54
C GLY A 694 48.38 -8.69 -12.95
N ALA A 695 48.39 -8.94 -14.26
CA ALA A 695 48.19 -10.26 -14.85
C ALA A 695 49.54 -10.86 -15.24
N TYR A 696 49.79 -12.09 -14.82
CA TYR A 696 51.01 -12.85 -15.05
C TYR A 696 50.71 -14.03 -15.98
N ALA A 697 51.62 -14.36 -16.90
CA ALA A 697 51.42 -15.45 -17.85
C ALA A 697 51.25 -16.80 -17.12
N PHE A 698 50.33 -17.64 -17.60
CA PHE A 698 50.09 -18.96 -16.99
C PHE A 698 51.16 -19.97 -17.41
N GLU A 699 51.98 -20.37 -16.45
CA GLU A 699 52.93 -21.48 -16.56
C GLU A 699 52.39 -22.74 -15.86
N PRO A 700 52.28 -23.89 -16.56
CA PRO A 700 51.81 -25.13 -15.97
C PRO A 700 52.73 -25.68 -14.87
N GLY A 701 52.21 -25.77 -13.65
CA GLY A 701 52.90 -26.36 -12.50
C GLY A 701 53.12 -25.38 -11.34
N ASN A 702 53.22 -24.09 -11.64
CA ASN A 702 53.42 -23.04 -10.64
C ASN A 702 52.26 -22.98 -9.62
N THR A 703 52.62 -22.67 -8.39
CA THR A 703 51.72 -22.59 -7.24
C THR A 703 51.26 -21.16 -6.96
N VAL A 704 50.25 -21.02 -6.09
CA VAL A 704 49.80 -19.70 -5.59
C VAL A 704 50.96 -18.92 -4.96
N PHE A 705 51.92 -19.60 -4.31
CA PHE A 705 53.13 -18.98 -3.78
C PHE A 705 54.04 -18.40 -4.87
N ASP A 706 54.21 -19.09 -5.99
CA ASP A 706 55.14 -18.68 -7.05
C ASP A 706 54.64 -17.40 -7.75
N TYR A 707 53.34 -17.32 -8.06
CA TYR A 707 52.73 -16.10 -8.61
C TYR A 707 52.71 -14.93 -7.60
N LEU A 708 52.56 -15.20 -6.30
CA LEU A 708 52.77 -14.19 -5.26
C LEU A 708 54.23 -13.72 -5.22
N GLY A 709 55.20 -14.61 -5.47
CA GLY A 709 56.62 -14.27 -5.63
C GLY A 709 56.89 -13.40 -6.85
N MET A 710 56.28 -13.71 -8.00
CA MET A 710 56.32 -12.89 -9.23
C MET A 710 55.74 -11.48 -8.99
N ALA A 711 54.71 -11.36 -8.15
CA ALA A 711 54.14 -10.09 -7.69
C ALA A 711 55.00 -9.34 -6.65
N GLY A 712 56.24 -9.76 -6.42
CA GLY A 712 57.17 -9.20 -5.43
C GLY A 712 56.86 -9.58 -3.98
N GLY A 713 55.88 -10.45 -3.76
CA GLY A 713 55.36 -10.84 -2.47
C GLY A 713 54.25 -9.93 -1.93
N ALA A 714 53.62 -10.39 -0.85
CA ALA A 714 52.67 -9.60 -0.07
C ALA A 714 53.41 -8.54 0.78
N THR A 715 52.90 -7.32 0.80
CA THR A 715 53.55 -6.14 1.40
C THR A 715 53.66 -6.22 2.94
N LYS A 716 54.18 -5.17 3.58
CA LYS A 716 54.26 -5.08 5.05
C LYS A 716 52.90 -4.83 5.73
N GLY A 717 51.88 -4.39 4.99
CA GLY A 717 50.52 -4.13 5.49
C GLY A 717 49.47 -5.06 4.90
N SER A 718 49.85 -6.29 4.55
CA SER A 718 48.92 -7.31 4.01
C SER A 718 48.47 -8.29 5.08
N ASP A 719 47.19 -8.64 5.13
CA ASP A 719 46.72 -9.80 5.89
C ASP A 719 47.12 -11.08 5.14
N LYS A 720 48.23 -11.69 5.59
CA LYS A 720 48.79 -12.95 5.04
C LYS A 720 48.01 -14.19 5.49
N GLY A 721 47.12 -14.06 6.47
CA GLY A 721 46.24 -15.12 6.95
C GLY A 721 44.97 -15.25 6.11
N SER A 722 44.45 -14.15 5.57
CA SER A 722 43.18 -14.09 4.83
C SER A 722 43.32 -14.03 3.30
N ILE A 723 44.50 -14.36 2.74
CA ILE A 723 44.68 -14.51 1.29
C ILE A 723 43.70 -15.58 0.75
N PHE A 724 43.11 -15.32 -0.41
CA PHE A 724 42.24 -16.25 -1.12
C PHE A 724 42.47 -16.25 -2.62
N VAL A 725 42.11 -17.35 -3.28
CA VAL A 725 42.13 -17.48 -4.74
C VAL A 725 40.71 -17.73 -5.23
N ILE A 726 40.24 -16.87 -6.12
CA ILE A 726 39.02 -17.05 -6.88
C ILE A 726 39.40 -17.88 -8.11
N ARG A 727 38.86 -19.10 -8.21
CA ARG A 727 39.07 -19.99 -9.35
C ARG A 727 38.22 -19.56 -10.53
N ALA A 728 38.64 -19.90 -11.76
CA ALA A 728 37.89 -19.56 -12.97
C ALA A 728 36.41 -20.01 -12.96
N ASN A 729 36.08 -21.14 -12.30
CA ASN A 729 34.71 -21.63 -12.13
C ASN A 729 33.86 -20.83 -11.11
N GLY A 730 34.44 -19.84 -10.43
CA GLY A 730 33.79 -18.99 -9.43
C GLY A 730 33.88 -19.52 -7.99
N LYS A 731 34.51 -20.68 -7.75
CA LYS A 731 34.80 -21.20 -6.40
C LYS A 731 35.94 -20.40 -5.76
N VAL A 732 35.90 -20.23 -4.44
CA VAL A 732 36.95 -19.54 -3.68
C VAL A 732 37.66 -20.52 -2.76
N ASP A 733 38.99 -20.56 -2.85
CA ASP A 733 39.89 -21.27 -1.95
C ASP A 733 40.55 -20.25 -0.99
N SER A 734 40.40 -20.39 0.33
CA SER A 734 41.01 -19.46 1.32
C SER A 734 42.14 -20.09 2.14
N ALA A 735 43.01 -19.26 2.70
CA ALA A 735 44.15 -19.70 3.51
C ALA A 735 43.77 -20.21 4.92
N GLN A 736 42.68 -19.74 5.54
CA GLN A 736 42.21 -20.26 6.85
C GLN A 736 41.63 -21.69 6.80
N GLN A 737 41.42 -22.30 5.63
CA GLN A 737 40.69 -23.58 5.52
C GLN A 737 41.52 -24.84 5.88
N GLY A 738 42.59 -24.71 6.68
CA GLY A 738 43.52 -25.79 7.01
C GLY A 738 44.01 -25.77 8.46
N TRP A 739 44.05 -26.95 9.08
CA TRP A 739 44.43 -27.16 10.49
C TRP A 739 45.91 -26.93 10.87
N VAL A 740 46.80 -26.76 9.89
CA VAL A 740 48.25 -26.56 10.11
C VAL A 740 48.79 -25.52 9.10
N PRO A 741 49.37 -24.37 9.51
CA PRO A 741 49.45 -23.20 8.61
C PRO A 741 50.50 -23.26 7.48
N PHE A 742 51.43 -24.22 7.49
CA PHE A 742 52.66 -24.13 6.69
C PHE A 742 52.96 -25.31 5.75
N VAL A 743 52.17 -26.40 5.79
CA VAL A 743 52.48 -27.65 5.04
C VAL A 743 51.32 -28.12 4.14
N SER A 744 50.12 -27.58 4.31
CA SER A 744 48.93 -27.92 3.49
C SER A 744 48.04 -26.71 3.15
N GLY A 745 48.59 -25.50 3.26
CA GLY A 745 47.87 -24.24 3.04
C GLY A 745 47.73 -23.84 1.56
N LEU A 746 46.89 -22.83 1.32
CA LEU A 746 46.57 -22.25 0.01
C LEU A 746 47.80 -22.02 -0.89
N TYR A 747 48.87 -21.49 -0.32
CA TYR A 747 50.15 -21.19 -0.97
C TYR A 747 50.72 -22.37 -1.78
N GLY A 748 50.61 -23.60 -1.27
CA GLY A 748 51.12 -24.82 -1.93
C GLY A 748 50.16 -25.46 -2.94
N LYS A 749 48.94 -24.91 -3.13
CA LYS A 749 48.07 -25.36 -4.21
C LYS A 749 48.63 -24.88 -5.56
N ARG A 750 48.51 -25.71 -6.59
CA ARG A 750 48.69 -25.27 -7.98
C ARG A 750 47.67 -24.17 -8.30
N ALA A 751 48.12 -23.14 -9.01
CA ALA A 751 47.21 -22.21 -9.64
C ALA A 751 46.71 -22.80 -10.99
N LEU A 752 45.57 -22.32 -11.46
CA LEU A 752 44.88 -22.79 -12.66
C LEU A 752 44.70 -21.63 -13.67
N PRO A 753 44.49 -21.92 -14.97
CA PRO A 753 44.23 -20.90 -15.97
C PRO A 753 43.04 -20.00 -15.57
N GLY A 754 43.24 -18.69 -15.54
CA GLY A 754 42.19 -17.73 -15.17
C GLY A 754 41.89 -17.60 -13.67
N ASP A 755 42.73 -18.15 -12.79
CA ASP A 755 42.64 -17.86 -11.36
C ASP A 755 42.96 -16.38 -11.05
N ALA A 756 42.32 -15.84 -10.01
CA ALA A 756 42.64 -14.54 -9.43
C ALA A 756 43.04 -14.68 -7.95
N ILE A 757 44.30 -14.36 -7.64
CA ILE A 757 44.86 -14.35 -6.31
C ILE A 757 44.64 -12.96 -5.70
N TYR A 758 43.93 -12.88 -4.57
CA TYR A 758 43.68 -11.62 -3.87
C TYR A 758 44.34 -11.59 -2.50
N VAL A 759 45.08 -10.52 -2.23
CA VAL A 759 45.80 -10.28 -0.97
C VAL A 759 45.14 -9.11 -0.22
N PRO A 760 44.42 -9.36 0.89
CA PRO A 760 43.81 -8.27 1.66
C PRO A 760 44.83 -7.36 2.35
N GLU A 761 44.40 -6.15 2.68
CA GLU A 761 45.13 -5.20 3.53
C GLU A 761 44.81 -5.44 5.01
N ASP A 762 45.81 -5.27 5.88
CA ASP A 762 45.72 -5.56 7.31
C ASP A 762 45.04 -4.43 8.09
N PHE A 763 43.70 -4.41 8.03
CA PHE A 763 42.86 -3.44 8.74
C PHE A 763 42.60 -3.86 10.21
N GLU A 764 43.66 -3.91 11.03
CA GLU A 764 43.68 -4.39 12.43
C GLU A 764 42.70 -3.70 13.43
N ARG A 765 41.78 -2.82 12.97
CA ARG A 765 40.83 -2.07 13.82
C ARG A 765 39.39 -1.94 13.31
N VAL A 766 38.95 -2.65 12.25
CA VAL A 766 37.53 -2.61 11.83
C VAL A 766 36.99 -3.99 11.39
N SER A 767 35.87 -4.42 11.96
CA SER A 767 35.24 -5.75 11.75
C SER A 767 34.54 -5.95 10.39
N LEU A 768 34.90 -5.19 9.36
CA LEU A 768 34.26 -5.25 8.02
C LEU A 768 34.78 -6.40 7.14
N THR A 769 35.93 -6.99 7.47
CA THR A 769 36.58 -8.08 6.71
C THR A 769 35.66 -9.29 6.49
N LYS A 770 34.77 -9.58 7.44
CA LYS A 770 33.84 -10.73 7.32
C LYS A 770 32.81 -10.55 6.20
N THR A 771 32.37 -9.33 5.95
CA THR A 771 31.43 -9.01 4.85
C THR A 771 32.10 -9.04 3.47
N LEU A 772 33.41 -8.84 3.41
CA LEU A 772 34.19 -8.89 2.16
C LEU A 772 34.37 -10.32 1.63
N LEU A 773 34.42 -11.33 2.50
CA LEU A 773 34.50 -12.73 2.08
C LEU A 773 33.27 -13.15 1.25
N ASP A 774 32.08 -12.79 1.72
CA ASP A 774 30.79 -13.14 1.09
C ASP A 774 30.63 -12.51 -0.31
N TYR A 775 31.33 -11.41 -0.59
CA TYR A 775 31.32 -10.69 -1.88
C TYR A 775 32.61 -10.85 -2.70
N SER A 776 33.45 -11.84 -2.40
CA SER A 776 34.68 -12.14 -3.14
C SER A 776 34.48 -12.24 -4.66
N GLN A 777 33.38 -12.86 -5.13
CA GLN A 777 33.04 -12.94 -6.58
C GLN A 777 32.85 -11.58 -7.27
N ILE A 778 32.51 -10.51 -6.54
CA ILE A 778 32.38 -9.15 -7.10
C ILE A 778 33.75 -8.55 -7.44
N LEU A 779 34.76 -8.76 -6.59
CA LEU A 779 36.11 -8.22 -6.81
C LEU A 779 36.77 -8.80 -8.07
N PHE A 780 36.41 -10.03 -8.46
CA PHE A 780 36.88 -10.69 -9.69
C PHE A 780 36.59 -9.86 -10.95
N GLN A 781 35.39 -9.29 -11.06
CA GLN A 781 35.01 -8.48 -12.23
C GLN A 781 35.74 -7.13 -12.26
N ILE A 782 35.99 -6.53 -11.09
CA ILE A 782 36.74 -5.27 -10.96
C ILE A 782 38.21 -5.47 -11.40
N GLY A 783 38.84 -6.59 -11.04
CA GLY A 783 40.20 -6.92 -11.47
C GLY A 783 40.36 -7.05 -12.99
N LEU A 784 39.39 -7.66 -13.67
CA LEU A 784 39.37 -7.77 -15.14
C LEU A 784 39.12 -6.41 -15.83
N GLY A 785 38.28 -5.55 -15.24
CA GLY A 785 38.07 -4.18 -15.72
C GLY A 785 39.31 -3.29 -15.60
N ALA A 786 40.08 -3.43 -14.52
CA ALA A 786 41.33 -2.69 -14.35
C ALA A 786 42.43 -3.13 -15.34
N ALA A 787 42.53 -4.43 -15.62
CA ALA A 787 43.53 -4.99 -16.54
C ALA A 787 43.30 -4.57 -18.02
N SER A 788 42.04 -4.41 -18.44
CA SER A 788 41.70 -4.06 -19.82
C SER A 788 41.98 -2.59 -20.18
N VAL A 789 41.90 -1.66 -19.22
CA VAL A 789 42.18 -0.23 -19.45
C VAL A 789 43.68 0.05 -19.67
N ASN A 790 44.58 -0.73 -19.05
CA ASN A 790 46.03 -0.58 -19.24
C ASN A 790 46.58 -1.34 -20.47
N ALA A 791 45.75 -2.13 -21.17
CA ALA A 791 46.16 -2.87 -22.36
C ALA A 791 46.01 -2.10 -23.69
N ILE A 792 45.64 -0.81 -23.63
CA ILE A 792 45.42 0.07 -24.81
C ILE A 792 46.37 1.29 -24.75
N LYS A 793 47.56 1.10 -24.15
CA LYS A 793 48.69 2.04 -24.16
C LYS A 793 50.04 1.30 -24.13
N ASP A 794 50.33 0.61 -25.23
CA ASP A 794 51.50 0.88 -26.10
C ASP A 794 51.27 0.22 -27.47
#